data_AF-G0V380-F1
#
_entry.id   AF-G0V380-F1
#
_cell.length_a   1.000
_cell.length_b   1.000
_cell.length_c   1.000
_cell.angle_alpha   90.00
_cell.angle_beta   90.00
_cell.angle_gamma   90.00
#
_symmetry.space_group_name_H-M   'P 1'
#
loop_
_entity.id
_entity.type
_entity.pdbx_description
1 polymer ?
#
loop_
_entity_poly.entity_id
_entity_poly.type
_entity_poly.pdbx_seq_one_letter_code
_entity_poly.pdbx_strand_id
1 'polypeptide(L)'
;MHGVDYPEYNMGDHDWLITRTELPSCDELLQGTEPVQPITYAPTPPRRPLRRYSQELDNITGSAFTEWERRIICAQVKQNRPLDLDSFIERLDHVHARNTVHYIQEVRERAAEIKAKEHEEHVSAYELGRMKREEVFSRHRNLRNILLHEVRLERAKKWYSIVVSHVFFTVLIKERRSYVAMEKIRRMLAPIVRRRTAVRKKRALADALTRRNLENIPFPTPAIIGSMRGTFFTGWPDRLLEHLAGKARPLYLKQGSYLMHEGDLDRCMYMITLGSISVNINDRQKGKRRTKECSKACFNLPPPCYVGEFALVCKEPRSASIICETDVGAWSVSPEDYEEVAQLLSKEVKSKQREATDVRRRENLKKFFPLRVELLRQFPFFVKFSTEALKKLIDLVEPIVLHHNDVLFSKHDMDSSAYFIQDGVAVLLGDGGEHRFVPRGSCLGIFECACGVNERKKNTVCSRNYCDVWRMSREALLDVGMSEPGAFLHCRAVAKEHRARDVGKPLSTPDTLRNDPFIQFCLTRQLINRMWELSVPTIFLNNEKIVIQGQKFQRFIILHNGTVEIGDVKISVSSDETMLTRTNEATIDSVSRRSLTEVFVSRILGAYEFASLKTHCTSTVTSYGLTEAFVVSVADFEAVVPAELRAIMRSSKKGQELIKLCYSESCAAVLANAANQSFAALYRKSKDFASAKRK
;
A
#
# COMPACT_ATOMS: atom_id res chain seq x y z
N MET A 1 -26.05 -51.18 49.76
CA MET A 1 -27.15 -50.61 48.97
C MET A 1 -27.11 -49.11 49.09
N HIS A 2 -26.64 -48.42 48.05
CA HIS A 2 -27.01 -47.06 47.63
C HIS A 2 -26.25 -46.82 46.34
N GLY A 3 -26.88 -47.20 45.23
CA GLY A 3 -26.41 -46.93 43.89
C GLY A 3 -26.58 -45.44 43.61
N VAL A 4 -25.47 -44.77 43.32
CA VAL A 4 -25.49 -43.43 42.73
C VAL A 4 -25.33 -43.67 41.23
N ASP A 5 -26.47 -43.69 40.54
CA ASP A 5 -26.51 -43.62 39.08
C ASP A 5 -25.90 -42.29 38.65
N TYR A 6 -24.73 -42.37 38.02
CA TYR A 6 -24.19 -41.25 37.28
C TYR A 6 -24.95 -41.16 35.96
N PRO A 7 -25.49 -39.99 35.58
CA PRO A 7 -26.10 -39.85 34.27
C PRO A 7 -25.03 -40.11 33.20
N GLU A 8 -25.34 -41.00 32.26
CA GLU A 8 -24.63 -41.15 31.00
C GLU A 8 -24.62 -39.80 30.29
N TYR A 9 -23.55 -39.03 30.51
CA TYR A 9 -23.30 -37.82 29.74
C TYR A 9 -22.92 -38.24 28.33
N ASN A 10 -23.94 -38.35 27.48
CA ASN A 10 -23.83 -38.47 26.05
C ASN A 10 -23.29 -37.13 25.49
N MET A 11 -22.00 -36.86 25.71
CA MET A 11 -21.25 -35.76 25.08
C MET A 11 -20.90 -36.15 23.64
N GLY A 12 -21.93 -36.42 22.84
CA GLY A 12 -21.82 -36.25 21.40
C GLY A 12 -21.70 -34.75 21.10
N ASP A 13 -20.87 -34.41 20.12
CA ASP A 13 -20.73 -33.06 19.56
C ASP A 13 -20.16 -31.98 20.48
N HIS A 14 -18.84 -31.91 20.69
CA HIS A 14 -18.08 -30.63 20.74
C HIS A 14 -16.56 -30.87 20.59
N ASP A 15 -16.13 -31.49 19.50
CA ASP A 15 -14.70 -31.63 19.12
C ASP A 15 -14.34 -30.72 17.92
N TRP A 16 -14.77 -29.46 17.97
CA TRP A 16 -14.46 -28.45 16.95
C TRP A 16 -13.57 -27.36 17.57
N LEU A 17 -12.24 -27.47 17.37
CA LEU A 17 -11.24 -26.37 17.35
C LEU A 17 -9.81 -26.93 17.51
N ILE A 18 -9.41 -27.98 16.78
CA ILE A 18 -7.99 -28.38 16.76
C ILE A 18 -7.18 -27.57 15.73
N THR A 19 -7.78 -26.85 14.77
CA THR A 19 -6.97 -26.31 13.65
C THR A 19 -7.20 -24.87 13.18
N ARG A 20 -7.94 -24.01 13.89
CA ARG A 20 -7.92 -22.56 13.59
C ARG A 20 -8.00 -21.69 14.84
N THR A 21 -6.85 -21.24 15.33
CA THR A 21 -6.74 -19.96 16.03
C THR A 21 -5.99 -19.00 15.12
N GLU A 22 -6.61 -18.64 14.00
CA GLU A 22 -6.40 -17.28 13.50
C GLU A 22 -7.10 -16.41 14.53
N LEU A 23 -6.34 -15.84 15.47
CA LEU A 23 -6.82 -14.70 16.24
C LEU A 23 -7.23 -13.65 15.21
N PRO A 24 -8.46 -13.11 15.24
CA PRO A 24 -8.80 -11.97 14.38
C PRO A 24 -7.73 -10.91 14.59
N SER A 25 -7.27 -10.28 13.49
CA SER A 25 -6.29 -9.21 13.61
C SER A 25 -6.88 -8.12 14.52
N CYS A 26 -6.02 -7.35 15.19
CA CYS A 26 -6.50 -6.23 16.00
C CYS A 26 -7.46 -5.32 15.23
N ASP A 27 -7.34 -5.24 13.90
CA ASP A 27 -8.19 -4.42 13.05
C ASP A 27 -9.61 -4.98 12.90
N GLU A 28 -9.80 -6.30 12.86
CA GLU A 28 -11.14 -6.93 12.81
C GLU A 28 -11.89 -6.78 14.14
N LEU A 29 -11.17 -6.75 15.26
CA LEU A 29 -11.77 -6.45 16.58
C LEU A 29 -12.17 -4.97 16.74
N LEU A 30 -11.62 -4.08 15.92
CA LEU A 30 -11.90 -2.64 15.93
C LEU A 30 -13.02 -2.23 14.97
N GLN A 31 -13.43 -3.08 14.03
CA GLN A 31 -14.50 -2.78 13.05
C GLN A 31 -15.91 -2.67 13.67
N GLY A 32 -16.10 -3.03 14.93
CA GLY A 32 -17.36 -2.89 15.67
C GLY A 32 -17.33 -1.90 16.84
N THR A 33 -16.18 -1.28 17.12
CA THR A 33 -16.09 -0.22 18.12
C THR A 33 -16.34 1.11 17.43
N GLU A 34 -17.46 1.76 17.76
CA GLU A 34 -17.68 3.15 17.36
C GLU A 34 -16.43 3.97 17.73
N PRO A 35 -15.89 4.79 16.80
CA PRO A 35 -14.75 5.62 17.11
C PRO A 35 -15.11 6.45 18.33
N VAL A 36 -14.26 6.40 19.36
CA VAL A 36 -14.41 7.21 20.57
C VAL A 36 -14.56 8.65 20.11
N GLN A 37 -15.79 9.16 20.18
CA GLN A 37 -16.04 10.54 19.77
C GLN A 37 -15.13 11.42 20.63
N PRO A 38 -14.33 12.30 20.02
CA PRO A 38 -13.55 13.25 20.79
C PRO A 38 -14.51 13.97 21.72
N ILE A 39 -14.18 14.02 23.02
CA ILE A 39 -14.98 14.70 24.03
C ILE A 39 -15.23 16.13 23.51
N THR A 40 -16.44 16.36 23.01
CA THR A 40 -16.90 17.67 22.60
C THR A 40 -17.19 18.44 23.87
N TYR A 41 -16.21 19.21 24.31
CA TYR A 41 -16.41 20.20 25.36
C TYR A 41 -17.58 21.09 24.94
N ALA A 42 -18.58 21.24 25.82
CA ALA A 42 -19.62 22.24 25.63
C ALA A 42 -18.95 23.59 25.32
N PRO A 43 -19.48 24.37 24.35
CA PRO A 43 -18.89 25.64 23.98
C PRO A 43 -18.71 26.50 25.23
N THR A 44 -17.47 26.93 25.47
CA THR A 44 -17.16 27.88 26.54
C THR A 44 -18.15 29.03 26.44
N PRO A 45 -18.92 29.36 27.49
CA PRO A 45 -19.86 30.46 27.43
C PRO A 45 -19.11 31.73 27.03
N PRO A 46 -19.69 32.59 26.18
CA PRO A 46 -19.03 33.77 25.67
C PRO A 46 -18.53 34.61 26.85
N ARG A 47 -17.21 34.86 26.87
CA ARG A 47 -16.59 35.78 27.83
C ARG A 47 -17.27 37.14 27.67
N ARG A 48 -18.13 37.49 28.61
CA ARG A 48 -18.62 38.86 28.76
C ARG A 48 -17.41 39.76 29.02
N PRO A 49 -17.12 40.76 28.18
CA PRO A 49 -16.09 41.72 28.49
C PRO A 49 -16.55 42.57 29.67
N LEU A 50 -15.78 42.60 30.76
CA LEU A 50 -15.88 43.66 31.75
C LEU A 50 -15.44 44.97 31.08
N ARG A 51 -16.39 45.73 30.56
CA ARG A 51 -16.22 47.13 30.14
C ARG A 51 -17.22 47.98 30.93
N ARG A 52 -16.73 48.70 31.94
CA ARG A 52 -17.50 49.78 32.60
C ARG A 52 -16.66 50.96 33.10
N TYR A 53 -15.42 51.13 32.62
CA TYR A 53 -14.56 52.23 33.08
C TYR A 53 -13.81 53.00 31.98
N SER A 54 -14.22 52.89 30.70
CA SER A 54 -13.58 53.68 29.62
C SER A 54 -14.55 54.51 28.77
N GLN A 55 -15.76 54.81 29.27
CA GLN A 55 -16.75 55.61 28.54
C GLN A 55 -16.92 57.05 29.05
N GLU A 56 -16.17 57.47 30.08
CA GLU A 56 -16.31 58.82 30.66
C GLU A 56 -15.24 59.84 30.22
N LEU A 57 -14.16 59.42 29.54
CA LEU A 57 -13.10 60.37 29.12
C LEU A 57 -13.20 60.88 27.67
N ASP A 58 -14.06 60.30 26.83
CA ASP A 58 -14.20 60.73 25.42
C ASP A 58 -15.32 61.77 25.19
N ASN A 59 -15.99 62.25 26.25
CA ASN A 59 -17.11 63.21 26.16
C ASN A 59 -16.73 64.69 26.39
N ILE A 60 -15.45 65.03 26.57
CA ILE A 60 -15.06 66.41 26.98
C ILE A 60 -14.51 67.26 25.83
N THR A 61 -14.21 66.71 24.65
CA THR A 61 -13.51 67.49 23.60
C THR A 61 -14.22 67.59 22.25
N GLY A 62 -15.52 67.28 22.15
CA GLY A 62 -16.18 67.26 20.84
C GLY A 62 -17.67 67.61 20.77
N SER A 63 -18.27 68.24 21.78
CA SER A 63 -19.70 68.57 21.76
C SER A 63 -19.95 69.97 21.18
N ALA A 64 -20.43 70.04 19.94
CA ALA A 64 -21.03 71.25 19.39
C ALA A 64 -22.22 71.68 20.26
N PHE A 65 -22.33 72.98 20.58
CA PHE A 65 -23.45 73.53 21.37
C PHE A 65 -24.78 72.97 20.90
N THR A 66 -25.55 72.44 21.84
CA THR A 66 -26.89 71.92 21.57
C THR A 66 -27.81 73.07 21.13
N GLU A 67 -28.81 72.75 20.32
CA GLU A 67 -29.73 73.74 19.76
C GLU A 67 -30.48 74.56 20.84
N TRP A 68 -30.62 73.98 22.04
CA TRP A 68 -31.15 74.63 23.24
C TRP A 68 -30.20 75.71 23.81
N GLU A 69 -28.89 75.45 23.88
CA GLU A 69 -27.90 76.41 24.39
C GLU A 69 -27.77 77.63 23.47
N ARG A 70 -27.84 77.43 22.14
CA ARG A 70 -27.87 78.54 21.18
C ARG A 70 -29.11 79.42 21.35
N ARG A 71 -30.27 78.83 21.64
CA ARG A 71 -31.51 79.58 21.88
C ARG A 71 -31.45 80.41 23.17
N ILE A 72 -30.78 79.94 24.23
CA ILE A 72 -30.59 80.71 25.46
C ILE A 72 -29.64 81.89 25.25
N ILE A 73 -28.52 81.68 24.56
CA ILE A 73 -27.54 82.74 24.30
C ILE A 73 -28.16 83.83 23.41
N CYS A 74 -28.91 83.45 22.35
CA CYS A 74 -29.62 84.42 21.52
C CYS A 74 -30.76 85.14 22.27
N ALA A 75 -31.38 84.54 23.28
CA ALA A 75 -32.42 85.18 24.09
C ALA A 75 -31.87 86.20 25.12
N GLN A 76 -30.57 86.15 25.44
CA GLN A 76 -29.94 87.08 26.38
C GLN A 76 -29.34 88.34 25.74
N VAL A 77 -29.20 88.38 24.41
CA VAL A 77 -28.74 89.58 23.69
C VAL A 77 -29.92 90.51 23.43
N LYS A 78 -30.31 91.28 24.46
CA LYS A 78 -31.27 92.39 24.30
C LYS A 78 -30.65 93.50 23.46
N GLN A 79 -31.41 94.01 22.49
CA GLN A 79 -31.08 95.19 21.70
C GLN A 79 -30.85 96.39 22.62
N ASN A 80 -29.59 96.80 22.77
CA ASN A 80 -29.22 97.98 23.54
C ASN A 80 -29.69 99.25 22.81
N ARG A 81 -30.22 100.19 23.60
CA ARG A 81 -30.61 101.55 23.19
C ARG A 81 -29.39 102.27 22.59
N PRO A 82 -29.59 103.21 21.64
CA PRO A 82 -28.49 103.94 21.02
C PRO A 82 -27.65 104.63 22.10
N LEU A 83 -26.33 104.44 22.02
CA LEU A 83 -25.33 105.04 22.90
C LEU A 83 -25.35 106.55 22.72
N ASP A 84 -25.55 107.25 23.83
CA ASP A 84 -25.29 108.68 23.96
C ASP A 84 -23.78 108.90 23.95
N LEU A 85 -23.28 109.31 22.78
CA LEU A 85 -21.84 109.36 22.47
C LEU A 85 -21.10 110.30 23.43
N ASP A 86 -21.76 111.36 23.90
CA ASP A 86 -21.14 112.41 24.70
C ASP A 86 -20.86 111.92 26.13
N SER A 87 -21.82 111.21 26.74
CA SER A 87 -21.66 110.60 28.08
C SER A 87 -20.59 109.50 28.12
N PHE A 88 -20.32 108.85 26.99
CA PHE A 88 -19.26 107.85 26.90
C PHE A 88 -17.88 108.49 26.86
N ILE A 89 -17.72 109.59 26.12
CA ILE A 89 -16.44 110.28 25.99
C ILE A 89 -16.02 110.90 27.34
N GLU A 90 -16.93 111.55 28.08
CA GLU A 90 -16.61 112.07 29.42
C GLU A 90 -16.14 110.99 30.41
N ARG A 91 -16.80 109.82 30.38
CA ARG A 91 -16.41 108.70 31.26
C ARG A 91 -15.06 108.13 30.86
N LEU A 92 -14.78 108.06 29.56
CA LEU A 92 -13.50 107.59 29.07
C LEU A 92 -12.37 108.51 29.54
N ASP A 93 -12.55 109.83 29.44
CA ASP A 93 -11.55 110.82 29.87
C ASP A 93 -11.31 110.78 31.39
N HIS A 94 -12.37 110.63 32.20
CA HIS A 94 -12.22 110.47 33.65
C HIS A 94 -11.46 109.17 34.00
N VAL A 95 -11.75 108.07 33.33
CA VAL A 95 -11.05 106.79 33.55
C VAL A 95 -9.58 106.90 33.13
N HIS A 96 -9.30 107.63 32.05
CA HIS A 96 -7.95 107.86 31.55
C HIS A 96 -7.13 108.75 32.50
N ALA A 97 -7.75 109.75 33.12
CA ALA A 97 -7.11 110.61 34.13
C ALA A 97 -6.84 109.86 35.45
N ARG A 98 -7.76 108.97 35.86
CA ARG A 98 -7.64 108.20 37.12
C ARG A 98 -6.62 107.07 37.02
N ASN A 99 -6.60 106.35 35.91
CA ASN A 99 -5.72 105.19 35.71
C ASN A 99 -4.31 105.61 35.32
N THR A 100 -3.67 106.35 36.21
CA THR A 100 -2.22 106.49 36.16
C THR A 100 -1.58 105.13 36.42
N VAL A 101 -0.42 104.87 35.81
CA VAL A 101 0.31 103.60 35.95
C VAL A 101 0.53 103.21 37.42
N HIS A 102 0.70 104.20 38.29
CA HIS A 102 0.89 104.00 39.74
C HIS A 102 -0.30 103.31 40.43
N TYR A 103 -1.53 103.70 40.09
CA TYR A 103 -2.73 103.13 40.72
C TYR A 103 -2.93 101.64 40.37
N ILE A 104 -2.60 101.25 39.14
CA ILE A 104 -2.74 99.86 38.69
C ILE A 104 -1.75 98.94 39.40
N GLN A 105 -0.54 99.43 39.70
CA GLN A 105 0.49 98.67 40.39
C GLN A 105 0.05 98.30 41.82
N GLU A 106 -0.46 99.28 42.58
CA GLU A 106 -0.87 99.10 43.99
C GLU A 106 -2.00 98.06 44.15
N VAL A 107 -2.98 98.07 43.23
CA VAL A 107 -4.10 97.12 43.26
C VAL A 107 -3.63 95.68 43.01
N ARG A 108 -2.61 95.48 42.17
CA ARG A 108 -2.06 94.16 41.88
C ARG A 108 -1.33 93.56 43.08
N GLU A 109 -0.61 94.38 43.83
CA GLU A 109 0.17 93.92 45.00
C GLU A 109 -0.76 93.43 46.12
N ARG A 110 -1.82 94.16 46.46
CA ARG A 110 -2.79 93.70 47.48
C ARG A 110 -3.50 92.41 47.13
N ALA A 111 -3.83 92.18 45.85
CA ALA A 111 -4.52 90.96 45.43
C ALA A 111 -3.62 89.71 45.54
N ALA A 112 -2.30 89.87 45.38
CA ALA A 112 -1.35 88.78 45.51
C ALA A 112 -1.20 88.33 46.97
N GLU A 113 -1.15 89.27 47.92
CA GLU A 113 -1.02 88.97 49.35
C GLU A 113 -2.21 88.17 49.90
N ILE A 114 -3.44 88.54 49.51
CA ILE A 114 -4.65 87.84 49.97
C ILE A 114 -4.65 86.38 49.48
N LYS A 115 -4.29 86.15 48.22
CA LYS A 115 -4.23 84.78 47.66
C LYS A 115 -3.18 83.91 48.32
N ALA A 116 -2.02 84.48 48.69
CA ALA A 116 -0.97 83.72 49.36
C ALA A 116 -1.46 83.19 50.72
N LYS A 117 -2.20 84.02 51.47
CA LYS A 117 -2.72 83.66 52.78
C LYS A 117 -3.79 82.55 52.72
N GLU A 118 -4.72 82.63 51.77
CA GLU A 118 -5.75 81.59 51.58
C GLU A 118 -5.13 80.22 51.22
N HIS A 119 -4.04 80.22 50.45
CA HIS A 119 -3.35 79.00 50.07
C HIS A 119 -2.70 78.31 51.29
N GLU A 120 -2.08 79.08 52.17
CA GLU A 120 -1.39 78.59 53.36
C GLU A 120 -2.36 77.97 54.39
N GLU A 121 -3.55 78.56 54.55
CA GLU A 121 -4.61 78.01 55.40
C GLU A 121 -5.13 76.66 54.87
N HIS A 122 -5.29 76.54 53.54
CA HIS A 122 -5.71 75.29 52.91
C HIS A 122 -4.70 74.14 53.08
N VAL A 123 -3.40 74.43 52.96
CA VAL A 123 -2.33 73.44 53.15
C VAL A 123 -2.32 72.96 54.60
N SER A 124 -2.43 73.87 55.56
CA SER A 124 -2.43 73.55 57.00
C SER A 124 -3.62 72.66 57.39
N ALA A 125 -4.82 72.96 56.88
CA ALA A 125 -6.01 72.14 57.12
C ALA A 125 -5.87 70.72 56.52
N TYR A 126 -5.21 70.61 55.36
CA TYR A 126 -4.93 69.32 54.75
C TYR A 126 -3.98 68.48 55.61
N GLU A 127 -2.90 69.07 56.11
CA GLU A 127 -1.90 68.38 56.93
C GLU A 127 -2.49 67.89 58.27
N LEU A 128 -3.33 68.70 58.92
CA LEU A 128 -3.98 68.33 60.18
C LEU A 128 -4.82 67.05 60.06
N GLY A 129 -5.38 66.79 58.87
CA GLY A 129 -6.19 65.59 58.59
C GLY A 129 -5.41 64.36 58.12
N ARG A 130 -4.08 64.44 57.94
CA ARG A 130 -3.28 63.37 57.30
C ARG A 130 -3.31 62.05 58.07
N MET A 131 -3.08 62.10 59.39
CA MET A 131 -3.01 60.91 60.24
C MET A 131 -4.31 60.09 60.20
N LYS A 132 -5.46 60.77 60.25
CA LYS A 132 -6.79 60.12 60.20
C LYS A 132 -7.03 59.43 58.84
N ARG A 133 -6.56 60.02 57.74
CA ARG A 133 -6.66 59.41 56.41
C ARG A 133 -5.75 58.18 56.28
N GLU A 134 -4.52 58.27 56.75
CA GLU A 134 -3.57 57.15 56.75
C GLU A 134 -4.09 55.96 57.58
N GLU A 135 -4.72 56.21 58.73
CA GLU A 135 -5.36 55.16 59.54
C GLU A 135 -6.51 54.47 58.79
N VAL A 136 -7.39 55.23 58.15
CA VAL A 136 -8.50 54.69 57.34
C VAL A 136 -7.98 53.86 56.18
N PHE A 137 -6.96 54.35 55.47
CA PHE A 137 -6.34 53.59 54.38
C PHE A 137 -5.66 52.31 54.86
N SER A 138 -4.99 52.35 56.01
CA SER A 138 -4.36 51.17 56.61
C SER A 138 -5.39 50.11 56.99
N ARG A 139 -6.50 50.50 57.63
CA ARG A 139 -7.61 49.60 57.94
C ARG A 139 -8.24 49.00 56.67
N HIS A 140 -8.49 49.82 55.65
CA HIS A 140 -9.02 49.33 54.38
C HIS A 140 -8.06 48.34 53.70
N ARG A 141 -6.76 48.63 53.70
CA ARG A 141 -5.73 47.75 53.14
C ARG A 141 -5.66 46.42 53.89
N ASN A 142 -5.76 46.44 55.22
CA ASN A 142 -5.76 45.23 56.03
C ASN A 142 -7.00 44.36 55.76
N LEU A 143 -8.20 44.96 55.76
CA LEU A 143 -9.44 44.24 55.42
C LEU A 143 -9.39 43.64 54.02
N ARG A 144 -8.85 44.37 53.04
CA ARG A 144 -8.65 43.86 51.69
C ARG A 144 -7.68 42.68 51.66
N ASN A 145 -6.61 42.71 52.44
CA ASN A 145 -5.66 41.60 52.53
C ASN A 145 -6.28 40.36 53.19
N ILE A 146 -7.08 40.53 54.25
CA ILE A 146 -7.80 39.43 54.90
C ILE A 146 -8.76 38.77 53.92
N LEU A 147 -9.60 39.55 53.23
CA LEU A 147 -10.52 39.04 52.21
C LEU A 147 -9.78 38.32 51.07
N LEU A 148 -8.67 38.86 50.60
CA LEU A 148 -7.84 38.19 49.60
C LEU A 148 -7.26 36.86 50.12
N HIS A 149 -6.91 36.79 51.40
CA HIS A 149 -6.40 35.57 52.02
C HIS A 149 -7.49 34.50 52.18
N GLU A 150 -8.68 34.89 52.64
CA GLU A 150 -9.84 33.99 52.74
C GLU A 150 -10.25 33.43 51.38
N VAL A 151 -10.32 34.28 50.35
CA VAL A 151 -10.61 33.84 48.97
C VAL A 151 -9.54 32.87 48.47
N ARG A 152 -8.27 33.11 48.79
CA ARG A 152 -7.17 32.18 48.43
C ARG A 152 -7.31 30.85 49.16
N LEU A 153 -7.62 30.85 50.45
CA LEU A 153 -7.80 29.64 51.25
C LEU A 153 -8.99 28.81 50.76
N GLU A 154 -10.14 29.44 50.51
CA GLU A 154 -11.31 28.74 49.96
C GLU A 154 -11.04 28.18 48.56
N ARG A 155 -10.30 28.91 47.73
CA ARG A 155 -9.86 28.39 46.43
C ARG A 155 -8.89 27.22 46.59
N ALA A 156 -7.97 27.28 47.55
CA ALA A 156 -7.03 26.19 47.84
C ALA A 156 -7.75 24.93 48.35
N LYS A 157 -8.73 25.07 49.25
CA LYS A 157 -9.57 23.94 49.72
C LYS A 157 -10.33 23.29 48.56
N LYS A 158 -10.94 24.09 47.68
CA LYS A 158 -11.62 23.57 46.48
C LYS A 158 -10.66 22.83 45.56
N TRP A 159 -9.47 23.38 45.31
CA TRP A 159 -8.44 22.71 44.53
C TRP A 159 -7.96 21.40 45.16
N TYR A 160 -7.73 21.40 46.47
CA TYR A 160 -7.34 20.19 47.20
C TYR A 160 -8.41 19.10 47.07
N SER A 161 -9.69 19.45 47.24
CA SER A 161 -10.81 18.52 47.05
C SER A 161 -10.85 17.95 45.63
N ILE A 162 -10.60 18.77 44.61
CA ILE A 162 -10.56 18.34 43.21
C ILE A 162 -9.39 17.36 42.99
N VAL A 163 -8.19 17.69 43.49
CA VAL A 163 -7.00 16.85 43.34
C VAL A 163 -7.18 15.51 44.04
N VAL A 164 -7.64 15.50 45.29
CA VAL A 164 -7.87 14.27 46.06
C VAL A 164 -8.94 13.39 45.38
N SER A 165 -10.06 13.99 44.94
CA SER A 165 -11.10 13.27 44.22
C SER A 165 -10.57 12.68 42.91
N HIS A 166 -9.79 13.46 42.15
CA HIS A 166 -9.20 12.99 40.90
C HIS A 166 -8.27 11.80 41.13
N VAL A 167 -7.33 11.91 42.09
CA VAL A 167 -6.39 10.83 42.42
C VAL A 167 -7.14 9.57 42.85
N PHE A 168 -8.14 9.70 43.73
CA PHE A 168 -8.96 8.58 44.18
C PHE A 168 -9.70 7.92 43.01
N PHE A 169 -10.36 8.69 42.15
CA PHE A 169 -11.03 8.15 40.97
C PHE A 169 -10.05 7.49 40.00
N THR A 170 -8.85 8.05 39.80
CA THR A 170 -7.82 7.44 38.94
C THR A 170 -7.39 6.07 39.50
N VAL A 171 -7.20 5.95 40.80
CA VAL A 171 -6.85 4.67 41.45
C VAL A 171 -7.98 3.66 41.30
N LEU A 172 -9.24 4.05 41.59
CA LEU A 172 -10.39 3.17 41.42
C LEU A 172 -10.60 2.72 39.97
N ILE A 173 -10.44 3.62 39.00
CA ILE A 173 -10.52 3.29 37.58
C ILE A 173 -9.42 2.30 37.21
N LYS A 174 -8.20 2.47 37.72
CA LYS A 174 -7.08 1.55 37.48
C LYS A 174 -7.37 0.17 38.08
N GLU A 175 -7.86 0.10 39.30
CA GLU A 175 -8.21 -1.16 39.97
C GLU A 175 -9.36 -1.87 39.25
N ARG A 176 -10.41 -1.14 38.86
CA ARG A 176 -11.52 -1.68 38.06
C ARG A 176 -11.02 -2.21 36.71
N ARG A 177 -10.12 -1.50 36.03
CA ARG A 177 -9.51 -1.97 34.77
C ARG A 177 -8.72 -3.26 34.99
N SER A 178 -7.95 -3.36 36.07
CA SER A 178 -7.25 -4.60 36.44
C SER A 178 -8.20 -5.76 36.70
N TYR A 179 -9.30 -5.53 37.43
CA TYR A 179 -10.31 -6.56 37.70
C TYR A 179 -10.99 -7.03 36.40
N VAL A 180 -11.43 -6.11 35.55
CA VAL A 180 -12.04 -6.42 34.24
C VAL A 180 -11.05 -7.18 33.36
N ALA A 181 -9.76 -6.80 33.36
CA ALA A 181 -8.73 -7.53 32.64
C ALA A 181 -8.55 -8.96 33.18
N MET A 182 -8.49 -9.14 34.51
CA MET A 182 -8.38 -10.46 35.13
C MET A 182 -9.60 -11.34 34.85
N GLU A 183 -10.80 -10.77 34.90
CA GLU A 183 -12.02 -11.48 34.57
C GLU A 183 -12.06 -11.89 33.09
N LYS A 184 -11.64 -10.99 32.18
CA LYS A 184 -11.51 -11.29 30.75
C LYS A 184 -10.48 -12.40 30.51
N ILE A 185 -9.31 -12.32 31.15
CA ILE A 185 -8.28 -13.37 31.09
C ILE A 185 -8.85 -14.69 31.61
N ARG A 186 -9.55 -14.70 32.74
CA ARG A 186 -10.17 -15.92 33.29
C ARG A 186 -11.23 -16.50 32.34
N ARG A 187 -12.11 -15.67 31.79
CA ARG A 187 -13.14 -16.09 30.81
C ARG A 187 -12.51 -16.65 29.53
N MET A 188 -11.39 -16.10 29.07
CA MET A 188 -10.67 -16.59 27.89
C MET A 188 -9.83 -17.85 28.17
N LEU A 189 -9.14 -17.92 29.31
CA LEU A 189 -8.21 -19.01 29.63
C LEU A 189 -8.88 -20.22 30.27
N ALA A 190 -9.95 -20.06 31.07
CA ALA A 190 -10.58 -21.18 31.76
C ALA A 190 -11.09 -22.27 30.79
N PRO A 191 -11.75 -21.96 29.65
CA PRO A 191 -12.10 -22.96 28.65
C PRO A 191 -10.89 -23.67 28.06
N ILE A 192 -9.80 -22.93 27.79
CA ILE A 192 -8.55 -23.49 27.24
C ILE A 192 -7.90 -24.45 28.23
N VAL A 193 -7.83 -24.07 29.51
CA VAL A 193 -7.27 -24.92 30.58
C VAL A 193 -8.12 -26.17 30.77
N ARG A 194 -9.44 -26.04 30.91
CA ARG A 194 -10.37 -27.17 31.02
C ARG A 194 -10.25 -28.12 29.83
N ARG A 195 -10.14 -27.58 28.63
CA ARG A 195 -9.93 -28.37 27.41
C ARG A 195 -8.58 -29.07 27.40
N ARG A 196 -7.48 -28.37 27.73
CA ARG A 196 -6.14 -28.99 27.83
C ARG A 196 -6.10 -30.11 28.85
N THR A 197 -6.75 -29.95 30.00
CA THR A 197 -6.86 -31.01 31.01
C THR A 197 -7.67 -32.20 30.51
N ALA A 198 -8.78 -31.95 29.80
CA ALA A 198 -9.59 -33.01 29.20
C ALA A 198 -8.83 -33.77 28.11
N VAL A 199 -8.12 -33.06 27.22
CA VAL A 199 -7.28 -33.67 26.16
C VAL A 199 -6.13 -34.48 26.77
N ARG A 200 -5.46 -33.97 27.81
CA ARG A 200 -4.42 -34.73 28.53
C ARG A 200 -4.98 -36.01 29.15
N LYS A 201 -6.16 -35.94 29.79
CA LYS A 201 -6.83 -37.10 30.36
C LYS A 201 -7.19 -38.12 29.26
N LYS A 202 -7.76 -37.68 28.13
CA LYS A 202 -8.06 -38.54 26.98
C LYS A 202 -6.80 -39.22 26.42
N ARG A 203 -5.69 -38.49 26.25
CA ARG A 203 -4.40 -39.05 25.81
C ARG A 203 -3.86 -40.08 26.79
N ALA A 204 -3.86 -39.78 28.09
CA ALA A 204 -3.42 -40.73 29.11
C ALA A 204 -4.27 -42.02 29.12
N LEU A 205 -5.58 -41.91 28.88
CA LEU A 205 -6.46 -43.07 28.74
C LEU A 205 -6.14 -43.88 27.47
N ALA A 206 -5.90 -43.22 26.34
CA ALA A 206 -5.50 -43.88 25.09
C ALA A 206 -4.14 -44.58 25.22
N ASP A 207 -3.17 -43.95 25.87
CA ASP A 207 -1.85 -44.53 26.16
C ASP A 207 -1.98 -45.75 27.07
N ALA A 208 -2.79 -45.66 28.14
CA ALA A 208 -3.05 -46.77 29.04
C ALA A 208 -3.75 -47.93 28.32
N LEU A 209 -4.69 -47.64 27.43
CA LEU A 209 -5.38 -48.64 26.62
C LEU A 209 -4.41 -49.32 25.64
N THR A 210 -3.53 -48.55 25.01
CA THR A 210 -2.49 -49.07 24.12
C THR A 210 -1.53 -49.99 24.86
N ARG A 211 -1.05 -49.60 26.05
CA ARG A 211 -0.18 -50.45 26.88
C ARG A 211 -0.84 -51.78 27.25
N ARG A 212 -2.13 -51.77 27.59
CA ARG A 212 -2.88 -52.99 27.94
C ARG A 212 -3.10 -53.95 26.77
N ASN A 213 -3.04 -53.45 25.54
CA ASN A 213 -3.30 -54.24 24.33
C ASN A 213 -2.07 -54.39 23.45
N LEU A 214 -0.87 -54.06 23.94
CA LEU A 214 0.33 -53.99 23.12
C LEU A 214 0.69 -55.34 22.48
N GLU A 215 0.50 -56.44 23.20
CA GLU A 215 0.70 -57.81 22.71
C GLU A 215 -0.27 -58.21 21.60
N ASN A 216 -1.45 -57.56 21.55
CA ASN A 216 -2.49 -57.85 20.57
C ASN A 216 -2.31 -57.07 19.26
N ILE A 217 -1.37 -56.12 19.17
CA ILE A 217 -1.16 -55.31 17.97
C ILE A 217 -0.05 -56.00 17.15
N PRO A 218 -0.36 -56.64 16.01
CA PRO A 218 0.67 -57.27 15.19
C PRO A 218 1.68 -56.23 14.73
N PHE A 219 2.97 -56.54 14.88
CA PHE A 219 4.06 -55.70 14.39
C PHE A 219 4.02 -55.64 12.85
N PRO A 220 4.21 -54.47 12.21
CA PRO A 220 4.10 -54.33 10.76
C PRO A 220 5.42 -54.80 10.11
N THR A 221 5.57 -56.11 9.97
CA THR A 221 6.73 -56.69 9.28
C THR A 221 6.78 -56.24 7.81
N PRO A 222 7.95 -56.26 7.15
CA PRO A 222 8.05 -55.91 5.72
C PRO A 222 7.06 -56.67 4.82
N ALA A 223 6.80 -57.95 5.12
CA ALA A 223 5.78 -58.73 4.41
C ALA A 223 4.36 -58.18 4.59
N ILE A 224 4.00 -57.76 5.80
CA ILE A 224 2.70 -57.12 6.08
C ILE A 224 2.62 -55.77 5.36
N ILE A 225 3.67 -54.95 5.43
CA ILE A 225 3.72 -53.64 4.75
C ILE A 225 3.61 -53.81 3.22
N GLY A 226 4.31 -54.78 2.65
CA GLY A 226 4.23 -55.10 1.22
C GLY A 226 2.84 -55.58 0.78
N SER A 227 2.05 -56.15 1.69
CA SER A 227 0.66 -56.55 1.45
C SER A 227 -0.37 -55.43 1.67
N MET A 228 0.04 -54.27 2.23
CA MET A 228 -0.87 -53.15 2.47
C MET A 228 -1.35 -52.53 1.15
N ARG A 229 -2.63 -52.15 1.10
CA ARG A 229 -3.23 -51.53 -0.08
C ARG A 229 -2.60 -50.16 -0.42
N GLY A 230 -2.08 -50.03 -1.64
CA GLY A 230 -1.62 -48.77 -2.25
C GLY A 230 -0.17 -48.85 -2.77
N THR A 231 0.36 -47.75 -3.29
CA THR A 231 1.68 -47.72 -3.97
C THR A 231 2.79 -47.01 -3.19
N PHE A 232 2.50 -46.46 -2.01
CA PHE A 232 3.45 -45.62 -1.25
C PHE A 232 4.76 -46.35 -0.90
N PHE A 233 4.69 -47.64 -0.56
CA PHE A 233 5.85 -48.46 -0.20
C PHE A 233 6.40 -49.29 -1.38
N THR A 234 5.88 -49.11 -2.60
CA THR A 234 6.31 -49.90 -3.75
C THR A 234 7.79 -49.65 -4.05
N GLY A 235 8.59 -50.72 -4.03
CA GLY A 235 10.03 -50.67 -4.28
C GLY A 235 10.90 -50.32 -3.07
N TRP A 236 10.31 -50.16 -1.88
CA TRP A 236 11.10 -49.98 -0.66
C TRP A 236 11.85 -51.28 -0.29
N PRO A 237 13.15 -51.22 0.05
CA PRO A 237 13.86 -52.38 0.57
C PRO A 237 13.32 -52.83 1.93
N ASP A 238 13.21 -54.14 2.15
CA ASP A 238 12.69 -54.72 3.40
C ASP A 238 13.41 -54.21 4.64
N ARG A 239 14.75 -54.04 4.57
CA ARG A 239 15.55 -53.49 5.68
C ARG A 239 15.12 -52.08 6.09
N LEU A 240 14.71 -51.24 5.14
CA LEU A 240 14.23 -49.88 5.42
C LEU A 240 12.79 -49.88 5.89
N LEU A 241 11.95 -50.79 5.39
CA LEU A 241 10.60 -51.01 5.92
C LEU A 241 10.63 -51.48 7.37
N GLU A 242 11.52 -52.41 7.69
CA GLU A 242 11.75 -52.87 9.06
C GLU A 242 12.27 -51.75 9.95
N HIS A 243 13.19 -50.92 9.44
CA HIS A 243 13.68 -49.75 10.16
C HIS A 243 12.56 -48.73 10.44
N LEU A 244 11.68 -48.47 9.46
CA LEU A 244 10.53 -47.58 9.62
C LEU A 244 9.54 -48.15 10.64
N ALA A 245 9.23 -49.44 10.55
CA ALA A 245 8.37 -50.15 11.50
C ALA A 245 8.92 -50.10 12.93
N GLY A 246 10.24 -50.24 13.10
CA GLY A 246 10.92 -50.15 14.40
C GLY A 246 10.83 -48.78 15.06
N LYS A 247 10.65 -47.70 14.29
CA LYS A 247 10.42 -46.35 14.82
C LYS A 247 8.95 -46.01 15.05
N ALA A 248 8.04 -46.77 14.44
CA ALA A 248 6.62 -46.54 14.59
C ALA A 248 6.18 -46.81 16.04
N ARG A 249 5.22 -46.01 16.53
CA ARG A 249 4.66 -46.18 17.88
C ARG A 249 3.34 -46.94 17.81
N PRO A 250 3.13 -47.97 18.65
CA PRO A 250 1.86 -48.68 18.67
C PRO A 250 0.75 -47.76 19.17
N LEU A 251 -0.46 -47.96 18.65
CA LEU A 251 -1.67 -47.24 18.99
C LEU A 251 -2.85 -48.22 18.97
N TYR A 252 -3.62 -48.24 20.05
CA TYR A 252 -4.86 -49.01 20.12
C TYR A 252 -6.07 -48.11 20.32
N LEU A 253 -7.10 -48.31 19.50
CA LEU A 253 -8.31 -47.52 19.49
C LEU A 253 -9.54 -48.42 19.56
N LYS A 254 -10.58 -48.00 20.31
CA LYS A 254 -11.85 -48.73 20.40
C LYS A 254 -12.74 -48.46 19.20
N GLN A 255 -13.65 -49.40 18.92
CA GLN A 255 -14.74 -49.19 17.98
C GLN A 255 -15.47 -47.86 18.23
N GLY A 256 -15.82 -47.17 17.15
CA GLY A 256 -16.50 -45.87 17.16
C GLY A 256 -15.57 -44.66 17.40
N SER A 257 -14.32 -44.89 17.80
CA SER A 257 -13.36 -43.78 17.96
C SER A 257 -12.79 -43.31 16.61
N TYR A 258 -12.29 -42.08 16.58
CA TYR A 258 -11.66 -41.51 15.39
C TYR A 258 -10.15 -41.69 15.46
N LEU A 259 -9.57 -42.19 14.37
CA LEU A 259 -8.13 -42.23 14.18
C LEU A 259 -7.58 -40.85 13.78
N MET A 260 -8.30 -40.15 12.90
CA MET A 260 -8.01 -38.77 12.49
C MET A 260 -9.29 -38.09 11.98
N HIS A 261 -9.33 -36.76 12.01
CA HIS A 261 -10.44 -35.99 11.44
C HIS A 261 -10.04 -35.24 10.17
N GLU A 262 -11.01 -35.08 9.28
CA GLU A 262 -10.89 -34.17 8.15
C GLU A 262 -10.55 -32.75 8.65
N GLY A 263 -9.51 -32.15 8.05
CA GLY A 263 -9.01 -30.84 8.43
C GLY A 263 -7.95 -30.86 9.53
N ASP A 264 -7.61 -32.01 10.11
CA ASP A 264 -6.55 -32.11 11.11
C ASP A 264 -5.18 -31.86 10.48
N LEU A 265 -4.34 -31.09 11.17
CA LEU A 265 -2.96 -30.78 10.77
C LEU A 265 -1.95 -31.77 11.37
N ASP A 266 -2.41 -32.83 12.02
CA ASP A 266 -1.54 -33.90 12.48
C ASP A 266 -0.84 -34.54 11.27
N ARG A 267 0.46 -34.82 11.41
CA ARG A 267 1.32 -35.25 10.30
C ARG A 267 1.74 -36.72 10.37
N CYS A 268 1.11 -37.53 11.22
CA CYS A 268 1.46 -38.94 11.34
C CYS A 268 0.89 -39.80 10.21
N MET A 269 1.59 -40.83 9.76
CA MET A 269 0.98 -41.92 8.99
C MET A 269 0.61 -43.05 9.94
N TYR A 270 -0.47 -43.76 9.66
CA TYR A 270 -0.90 -44.88 10.48
C TYR A 270 -0.91 -46.16 9.65
N MET A 271 -0.19 -47.17 10.11
CA MET A 271 -0.18 -48.52 9.55
C MET A 271 -1.12 -49.41 10.37
N ILE A 272 -2.23 -49.80 9.80
CA ILE A 272 -3.30 -50.54 10.48
C ILE A 272 -3.08 -52.03 10.27
N THR A 273 -2.82 -52.75 11.37
CA THR A 273 -2.50 -54.19 11.36
C THR A 273 -3.61 -55.05 11.95
N LEU A 274 -4.51 -54.46 12.76
CA LEU A 274 -5.66 -55.13 13.36
C LEU A 274 -6.91 -54.24 13.26
N GLY A 275 -8.06 -54.87 13.04
CA GLY A 275 -9.37 -54.19 13.00
C GLY A 275 -9.68 -53.54 11.65
N SER A 276 -10.88 -52.96 11.52
CA SER A 276 -11.34 -52.31 10.29
C SER A 276 -11.66 -50.83 10.55
N ILE A 277 -11.45 -50.02 9.52
CA ILE A 277 -11.73 -48.58 9.56
C ILE A 277 -12.66 -48.17 8.42
N SER A 278 -13.40 -47.08 8.63
CA SER A 278 -14.18 -46.40 7.59
C SER A 278 -13.59 -45.01 7.33
N VAL A 279 -13.34 -44.69 6.06
CA VAL A 279 -12.92 -43.37 5.59
C VAL A 279 -14.14 -42.57 5.16
N ASN A 280 -14.42 -41.50 5.90
CA ASN A 280 -15.59 -40.63 5.73
C ASN A 280 -15.15 -39.26 5.20
N ILE A 281 -15.58 -38.92 3.98
CA ILE A 281 -15.36 -37.60 3.37
C ILE A 281 -16.62 -36.78 3.56
N ASN A 282 -16.53 -35.67 4.30
CA ASN A 282 -17.71 -34.90 4.65
C ASN A 282 -18.32 -34.19 3.41
N ASP A 283 -19.64 -34.20 3.28
CA ASP A 283 -20.33 -33.41 2.26
C ASP A 283 -20.62 -32.01 2.81
N ARG A 284 -19.87 -31.01 2.32
CA ARG A 284 -20.04 -29.61 2.76
C ARG A 284 -21.45 -29.07 2.51
N GLN A 285 -22.22 -29.66 1.59
CA GLN A 285 -23.58 -29.23 1.30
C GLN A 285 -24.61 -29.74 2.32
N LYS A 286 -24.35 -30.87 2.98
CA LYS A 286 -25.31 -31.55 3.88
C LYS A 286 -25.19 -31.16 5.35
N GLY A 287 -24.34 -30.18 5.67
CA GLY A 287 -24.21 -29.61 7.01
C GLY A 287 -22.83 -29.81 7.65
N LYS A 288 -22.67 -29.29 8.88
CA LYS A 288 -21.38 -29.31 9.62
C LYS A 288 -21.18 -30.56 10.50
N ARG A 289 -22.20 -31.40 10.67
CA ARG A 289 -22.11 -32.60 11.53
C ARG A 289 -21.32 -33.70 10.81
N ARG A 290 -20.38 -34.31 11.53
CA ARG A 290 -19.44 -35.33 11.01
C ARG A 290 -19.97 -36.75 11.21
N THR A 291 -21.22 -36.99 10.85
CA THR A 291 -21.84 -38.32 10.92
C THR A 291 -21.68 -39.06 9.59
N LYS A 292 -21.74 -40.39 9.64
CA LYS A 292 -21.68 -41.27 8.46
C LYS A 292 -22.77 -40.90 7.44
N GLU A 293 -23.94 -40.50 7.92
CA GLU A 293 -25.10 -40.06 7.13
C GLU A 293 -24.87 -38.73 6.37
N CYS A 294 -24.00 -37.87 6.88
CA CYS A 294 -23.65 -36.58 6.25
C CYS A 294 -22.42 -36.66 5.34
N SER A 295 -21.87 -37.86 5.12
CA SER A 295 -20.66 -38.04 4.32
C SER A 295 -21.00 -38.19 2.83
N LYS A 296 -20.20 -37.54 1.96
CA LYS A 296 -20.31 -37.67 0.49
C LYS A 296 -19.93 -39.08 0.03
N ALA A 297 -18.97 -39.68 0.72
CA ALA A 297 -18.52 -41.04 0.48
C ALA A 297 -18.00 -41.66 1.78
N CYS A 298 -18.26 -42.95 1.96
CA CYS A 298 -17.80 -43.78 3.06
C CYS A 298 -17.19 -45.05 2.47
N PHE A 299 -15.92 -45.33 2.76
CA PHE A 299 -15.24 -46.53 2.27
C PHE A 299 -14.67 -47.33 3.44
N ASN A 300 -14.93 -48.63 3.47
CA ASN A 300 -14.35 -49.52 4.47
C ASN A 300 -13.00 -50.02 3.97
N LEU A 301 -11.95 -49.87 4.80
CA LEU A 301 -10.63 -50.41 4.52
C LEU A 301 -10.33 -51.55 5.51
N PRO A 302 -10.21 -52.80 5.02
CA PRO A 302 -9.78 -53.92 5.84
C PRO A 302 -8.26 -53.86 6.10
N PRO A 303 -7.78 -54.46 7.20
CA PRO A 303 -6.35 -54.61 7.46
C PRO A 303 -5.78 -55.75 6.58
N PRO A 304 -4.47 -55.74 6.26
CA PRO A 304 -3.51 -54.67 6.54
C PRO A 304 -3.67 -53.50 5.54
N CYS A 305 -3.65 -52.28 6.04
CA CYS A 305 -3.68 -51.07 5.21
C CYS A 305 -2.92 -49.93 5.89
N TYR A 306 -2.65 -48.84 5.18
CA TYR A 306 -2.14 -47.61 5.76
C TYR A 306 -2.99 -46.42 5.36
N VAL A 307 -2.93 -45.37 6.17
CA VAL A 307 -3.63 -44.11 5.93
C VAL A 307 -2.78 -42.94 6.40
N GLY A 308 -2.91 -41.83 5.69
CA GLY A 308 -2.30 -40.58 6.12
C GLY A 308 -0.88 -40.35 5.62
N GLU A 309 -0.45 -41.13 4.64
CA GLU A 309 0.80 -41.05 3.91
C GLU A 309 1.07 -39.64 3.34
N PHE A 310 0.03 -38.95 2.87
CA PHE A 310 0.14 -37.59 2.30
C PHE A 310 0.53 -36.53 3.32
N ALA A 311 0.17 -36.71 4.59
CA ALA A 311 0.49 -35.72 5.60
C ALA A 311 1.98 -35.72 5.95
N LEU A 312 2.68 -36.85 5.72
CA LEU A 312 4.13 -36.95 5.85
C LEU A 312 4.84 -36.13 4.76
N VAL A 313 4.39 -36.26 3.51
CA VAL A 313 5.09 -35.68 2.35
C VAL A 313 4.66 -34.23 2.08
N CYS A 314 3.37 -33.96 2.06
CA CYS A 314 2.80 -32.70 1.57
C CYS A 314 2.46 -31.69 2.68
N LYS A 315 2.57 -32.09 3.96
CA LYS A 315 2.23 -31.25 5.14
C LYS A 315 0.79 -30.70 5.15
N GLU A 316 -0.13 -31.42 4.53
CA GLU A 316 -1.51 -31.01 4.34
C GLU A 316 -2.45 -31.34 5.50
N PRO A 317 -3.57 -30.61 5.63
CA PRO A 317 -4.67 -31.06 6.46
C PRO A 317 -5.27 -32.36 5.89
N ARG A 318 -5.78 -33.23 6.76
CA ARG A 318 -6.42 -34.50 6.33
C ARG A 318 -7.62 -34.25 5.43
N SER A 319 -7.72 -35.03 4.35
CA SER A 319 -8.82 -34.95 3.38
C SER A 319 -10.07 -35.71 3.80
N ALA A 320 -9.99 -36.57 4.82
CA ALA A 320 -11.09 -37.38 5.31
C ALA A 320 -10.97 -37.61 6.82
N SER A 321 -12.10 -37.92 7.45
CA SER A 321 -12.13 -38.45 8.81
C SER A 321 -12.08 -39.97 8.76
N ILE A 322 -11.36 -40.59 9.68
CA ILE A 322 -11.23 -42.05 9.74
C ILE A 322 -11.78 -42.52 11.08
N ILE A 323 -12.78 -43.39 11.02
CA ILE A 323 -13.48 -43.96 12.18
C ILE A 323 -13.11 -45.45 12.28
N CYS A 324 -12.87 -45.92 13.49
CA CYS A 324 -12.66 -47.32 13.80
C CYS A 324 -14.03 -48.05 13.78
N GLU A 325 -14.24 -48.95 12.82
CA GLU A 325 -15.47 -49.75 12.73
C GLU A 325 -15.42 -50.97 13.67
N THR A 326 -14.22 -51.41 14.05
CA THR A 326 -13.97 -52.36 15.14
C THR A 326 -12.85 -51.84 16.05
N ASP A 327 -12.43 -52.62 17.04
CA ASP A 327 -11.22 -52.30 17.81
C ASP A 327 -9.99 -52.38 16.89
N VAL A 328 -9.24 -51.29 16.80
CA VAL A 328 -8.15 -51.11 15.84
C VAL A 328 -6.80 -51.09 16.53
N GLY A 329 -5.88 -51.91 16.02
CA GLY A 329 -4.45 -51.84 16.33
C GLY A 329 -3.70 -51.23 15.14
N ALA A 330 -2.97 -50.15 15.41
CA ALA A 330 -2.23 -49.41 14.41
C ALA A 330 -0.84 -49.02 14.91
N TRP A 331 0.02 -48.62 13.98
CA TRP A 331 1.35 -48.10 14.24
C TRP A 331 1.48 -46.71 13.63
N SER A 332 1.69 -45.70 14.47
CA SER A 332 1.85 -44.31 14.04
C SER A 332 3.31 -44.01 13.73
N VAL A 333 3.58 -43.49 12.54
CA VAL A 333 4.88 -43.02 12.07
C VAL A 333 4.86 -41.50 12.06
N SER A 334 5.79 -40.87 12.78
CA SER A 334 5.93 -39.41 12.78
C SER A 334 6.65 -38.92 11.51
N PRO A 335 6.49 -37.64 11.11
CA PRO A 335 7.25 -37.05 10.00
C PRO A 335 8.75 -37.17 10.20
N GLU A 336 9.23 -36.96 11.42
CA GLU A 336 10.64 -36.98 11.76
C GLU A 336 11.23 -38.39 11.58
N ASP A 337 10.51 -39.40 12.09
CA ASP A 337 10.90 -40.81 11.94
C ASP A 337 10.89 -41.24 10.46
N TYR A 338 9.91 -40.79 9.69
CA TYR A 338 9.83 -41.05 8.26
C TYR A 338 10.95 -40.37 7.48
N GLU A 339 11.21 -39.08 7.71
CA GLU A 339 12.23 -38.30 7.01
C GLU A 339 13.63 -38.92 7.21
N GLU A 340 13.93 -39.39 8.43
CA GLU A 340 15.20 -40.05 8.72
C GLU A 340 15.40 -41.34 7.91
N VAL A 341 14.35 -42.16 7.77
CA VAL A 341 14.43 -43.39 6.96
C VAL A 341 14.40 -43.06 5.47
N ALA A 342 13.60 -42.08 5.05
CA ALA A 342 13.48 -41.67 3.65
C ALA A 342 14.81 -41.14 3.09
N GLN A 343 15.67 -40.54 3.92
CA GLN A 343 17.01 -40.14 3.52
C GLN A 343 17.86 -41.32 3.00
N LEU A 344 17.64 -42.53 3.51
CA LEU A 344 18.36 -43.75 3.14
C LEU A 344 17.85 -44.41 1.85
N LEU A 345 16.71 -43.96 1.29
CA LEU A 345 16.17 -44.52 0.06
C LEU A 345 17.05 -44.20 -1.16
N SER A 346 17.09 -45.15 -2.10
CA SER A 346 17.72 -44.94 -3.40
C SER A 346 17.01 -43.84 -4.19
N LYS A 347 17.73 -43.18 -5.11
CA LYS A 347 17.18 -42.10 -5.94
C LYS A 347 15.96 -42.55 -6.75
N GLU A 348 15.98 -43.79 -7.25
CA GLU A 348 14.89 -44.38 -8.03
C GLU A 348 13.60 -44.54 -7.20
N VAL A 349 13.72 -45.06 -5.97
CA VAL A 349 12.56 -45.25 -5.08
C VAL A 349 12.01 -43.89 -4.63
N LYS A 350 12.89 -42.94 -4.30
CA LYS A 350 12.48 -41.54 -4.01
C LYS A 350 11.71 -40.93 -5.17
N SER A 351 12.17 -41.14 -6.41
CA SER A 351 11.49 -40.63 -7.61
C SER A 351 10.10 -41.25 -7.80
N LYS A 352 9.98 -42.58 -7.67
CA LYS A 352 8.68 -43.28 -7.79
C LYS A 352 7.69 -42.86 -6.72
N GLN A 353 8.17 -42.75 -5.48
CA GLN A 353 7.34 -42.30 -4.37
C GLN A 353 6.84 -40.88 -4.58
N ARG A 354 7.75 -39.99 -5.00
CA ARG A 354 7.44 -38.61 -5.32
C ARG A 354 6.40 -38.50 -6.44
N GLU A 355 6.57 -39.26 -7.52
CA GLU A 355 5.61 -39.31 -8.62
C GLU A 355 4.22 -39.80 -8.15
N ALA A 356 4.17 -40.87 -7.35
CA ALA A 356 2.92 -41.37 -6.79
C ALA A 356 2.22 -40.33 -5.90
N THR A 357 2.99 -39.57 -5.11
CA THR A 357 2.43 -38.46 -4.32
C THR A 357 1.99 -37.28 -5.19
N ASP A 358 2.72 -36.95 -6.25
CA ASP A 358 2.41 -35.84 -7.15
C ASP A 358 1.14 -36.10 -7.98
N VAL A 359 0.96 -37.32 -8.49
CA VAL A 359 -0.26 -37.71 -9.23
C VAL A 359 -1.49 -37.52 -8.34
N ARG A 360 -1.48 -38.09 -7.14
CA ARG A 360 -2.62 -38.01 -6.23
C ARG A 360 -2.82 -36.60 -5.67
N ARG A 361 -1.74 -35.83 -5.47
CA ARG A 361 -1.87 -34.41 -5.12
C ARG A 361 -2.55 -33.62 -6.22
N ARG A 362 -2.15 -33.79 -7.49
CA ARG A 362 -2.77 -33.10 -8.63
C ARG A 362 -4.28 -33.38 -8.72
N GLU A 363 -4.69 -34.63 -8.49
CA GLU A 363 -6.11 -35.00 -8.42
C GLU A 363 -6.83 -34.31 -7.25
N ASN A 364 -6.20 -34.31 -6.06
CA ASN A 364 -6.74 -33.66 -4.87
C ASN A 364 -6.84 -32.13 -5.02
N LEU A 365 -5.90 -31.49 -5.70
CA LEU A 365 -5.93 -30.05 -5.97
C LEU A 365 -7.16 -29.68 -6.80
N LYS A 366 -7.44 -30.41 -7.89
CA LYS A 366 -8.67 -30.20 -8.68
C LYS A 366 -9.94 -30.42 -7.87
N LYS A 367 -9.97 -31.44 -7.02
CA LYS A 367 -11.19 -31.85 -6.31
C LYS A 367 -11.48 -31.01 -5.06
N PHE A 368 -10.48 -30.73 -4.24
CA PHE A 368 -10.65 -30.16 -2.90
C PHE A 368 -10.17 -28.72 -2.78
N PHE A 369 -9.20 -28.34 -3.61
CA PHE A 369 -8.58 -27.01 -3.57
C PHE A 369 -8.58 -26.35 -4.96
N PRO A 370 -9.69 -26.38 -5.73
CA PRO A 370 -9.70 -25.80 -7.05
C PRO A 370 -9.33 -24.31 -6.98
N LEU A 371 -8.70 -23.84 -8.04
CA LEU A 371 -8.49 -22.42 -8.25
C LEU A 371 -9.85 -21.71 -8.15
N ARG A 372 -9.91 -20.60 -7.42
CA ARG A 372 -11.17 -19.90 -7.17
C ARG A 372 -11.25 -18.62 -7.98
N VAL A 373 -12.46 -18.24 -8.38
CA VAL A 373 -12.72 -16.99 -9.09
C VAL A 373 -12.23 -15.78 -8.29
N GLU A 374 -12.37 -15.81 -6.97
CA GLU A 374 -11.92 -14.73 -6.10
C GLU A 374 -10.41 -14.54 -6.14
N LEU A 375 -9.63 -15.63 -6.28
CA LEU A 375 -8.18 -15.53 -6.40
C LEU A 375 -7.78 -14.91 -7.75
N LEU A 376 -8.43 -15.32 -8.85
CA LEU A 376 -8.16 -14.73 -10.17
C LEU A 376 -8.50 -13.23 -10.20
N ARG A 377 -9.60 -12.82 -9.57
CA ARG A 377 -10.01 -11.41 -9.48
C ARG A 377 -9.06 -10.52 -8.67
N GLN A 378 -8.18 -11.08 -7.83
CA GLN A 378 -7.16 -10.30 -7.13
C GLN A 378 -6.10 -9.77 -8.09
N PHE A 379 -5.93 -10.40 -9.27
CA PHE A 379 -4.99 -9.92 -10.26
C PHE A 379 -5.66 -8.91 -11.21
N PRO A 380 -5.00 -7.78 -11.51
CA PRO A 380 -5.58 -6.73 -12.36
C PRO A 380 -5.84 -7.22 -13.80
N PHE A 381 -5.18 -8.29 -14.23
CA PHE A 381 -5.34 -8.90 -15.55
C PHE A 381 -6.76 -9.45 -15.79
N PHE A 382 -7.42 -9.95 -14.74
CA PHE A 382 -8.70 -10.68 -14.87
C PHE A 382 -9.93 -9.88 -14.43
N VAL A 383 -9.76 -8.61 -14.08
CA VAL A 383 -10.84 -7.76 -13.51
C VAL A 383 -12.03 -7.61 -14.46
N LYS A 384 -11.80 -7.66 -15.77
CA LYS A 384 -12.83 -7.45 -16.81
C LYS A 384 -13.50 -8.74 -17.31
N PHE A 385 -13.00 -9.92 -16.93
CA PHE A 385 -13.62 -11.18 -17.32
C PHE A 385 -14.89 -11.44 -16.51
N SER A 386 -15.91 -12.03 -17.14
CA SER A 386 -17.10 -12.49 -16.44
C SER A 386 -16.78 -13.65 -15.47
N THR A 387 -17.67 -13.89 -14.52
CA THR A 387 -17.54 -15.04 -13.60
C THR A 387 -17.60 -16.37 -14.35
N GLU A 388 -18.39 -16.44 -15.42
CA GLU A 388 -18.58 -17.60 -16.29
C GLU A 388 -17.29 -17.90 -17.06
N ALA A 389 -16.66 -16.87 -17.64
CA ALA A 389 -15.37 -17.02 -18.32
C ALA A 389 -14.27 -17.44 -17.35
N LEU A 390 -14.21 -16.85 -16.15
CA LEU A 390 -13.24 -17.25 -15.13
C LEU A 390 -13.43 -18.70 -14.66
N LYS A 391 -14.68 -19.18 -14.52
CA LYS A 391 -14.95 -20.61 -14.25
C LYS A 391 -14.44 -21.51 -15.37
N LYS A 392 -14.70 -21.17 -16.63
CA LYS A 392 -14.17 -21.91 -17.78
C LYS A 392 -12.63 -21.94 -17.79
N LEU A 393 -11.97 -20.83 -17.46
CA LEU A 393 -10.51 -20.79 -17.32
C LEU A 393 -10.04 -21.73 -16.20
N ILE A 394 -10.71 -21.70 -15.04
CA ILE A 394 -10.41 -22.57 -13.90
C ILE A 394 -10.52 -24.06 -14.28
N ASP A 395 -11.49 -24.42 -15.12
CA ASP A 395 -11.65 -25.80 -15.58
C ASP A 395 -10.53 -26.25 -16.53
N LEU A 396 -9.88 -25.30 -17.22
CA LEU A 396 -8.78 -25.55 -18.18
C LEU A 396 -7.38 -25.48 -17.55
N VAL A 397 -7.22 -25.00 -16.30
CA VAL A 397 -5.89 -24.94 -15.67
C VAL A 397 -5.40 -26.30 -15.18
N GLU A 398 -4.09 -26.50 -15.27
CA GLU A 398 -3.42 -27.72 -14.85
C GLU A 398 -2.75 -27.52 -13.49
N PRO A 399 -2.97 -28.42 -12.52
CA PRO A 399 -2.25 -28.39 -11.25
C PRO A 399 -0.83 -28.92 -11.44
N ILE A 400 0.13 -28.22 -10.85
CA ILE A 400 1.53 -28.56 -10.75
C ILE A 400 1.90 -28.59 -9.27
N VAL A 401 2.69 -29.60 -8.90
CA VAL A 401 3.13 -29.82 -7.53
C VAL A 401 4.65 -29.74 -7.53
N LEU A 402 5.19 -28.89 -6.66
CA LEU A 402 6.62 -28.69 -6.53
C LEU A 402 7.05 -29.00 -5.09
N HIS A 403 8.03 -29.87 -4.92
CA HIS A 403 8.74 -30.13 -3.67
C HIS A 403 9.85 -29.10 -3.44
N HIS A 404 10.51 -29.15 -2.30
CA HIS A 404 11.65 -28.27 -2.01
C HIS A 404 12.74 -28.36 -3.09
N ASN A 405 13.15 -27.21 -3.62
CA ASN A 405 14.15 -26.99 -4.67
C ASN A 405 13.79 -27.49 -6.07
N ASP A 406 12.53 -27.85 -6.31
CA ASP A 406 12.09 -28.15 -7.67
C ASP A 406 12.07 -26.90 -8.53
N VAL A 407 12.45 -27.06 -9.79
CA VAL A 407 12.42 -25.98 -10.78
C VAL A 407 11.06 -25.98 -11.46
N LEU A 408 10.33 -24.87 -11.35
CA LEU A 408 9.08 -24.66 -12.08
C LEU A 408 9.37 -24.42 -13.56
N PHE A 409 10.31 -23.52 -13.85
CA PHE A 409 10.91 -23.32 -15.16
C PHE A 409 12.31 -22.75 -14.99
N SER A 410 13.19 -23.09 -15.93
CA SER A 410 14.57 -22.61 -15.98
C SER A 410 14.66 -21.31 -16.79
N LYS A 411 15.68 -20.52 -16.48
CA LYS A 411 16.12 -19.44 -17.37
C LYS A 411 16.35 -20.01 -18.76
N HIS A 412 15.94 -19.26 -19.77
CA HIS A 412 16.00 -19.64 -21.18
C HIS A 412 14.96 -20.64 -21.68
N ASP A 413 14.11 -21.17 -20.79
CA ASP A 413 12.97 -21.99 -21.21
C ASP A 413 11.99 -21.16 -22.03
N MET A 414 11.41 -21.81 -23.03
CA MET A 414 10.38 -21.25 -23.89
C MET A 414 9.04 -21.80 -23.41
N ASP A 415 8.40 -21.09 -22.50
CA ASP A 415 7.09 -21.46 -22.01
C ASP A 415 6.16 -20.25 -21.93
N SER A 416 5.01 -20.41 -22.57
CA SER A 416 4.00 -19.37 -22.76
C SER A 416 2.84 -19.52 -21.78
N SER A 417 3.12 -20.07 -20.60
CA SER A 417 2.12 -20.31 -19.57
C SER A 417 2.20 -19.26 -18.48
N ALA A 418 1.04 -18.98 -17.88
CA ALA A 418 0.95 -18.27 -16.62
C ALA A 418 0.88 -19.27 -15.46
N TYR A 419 1.51 -18.93 -14.34
CA TYR A 419 1.56 -19.76 -13.15
C TYR A 419 1.01 -19.01 -11.95
N PHE A 420 0.10 -19.65 -11.21
CA PHE A 420 -0.52 -19.09 -10.01
C PHE A 420 -0.08 -19.90 -8.78
N ILE A 421 0.62 -19.26 -7.85
CA ILE A 421 1.05 -19.93 -6.62
C ILE A 421 -0.12 -19.92 -5.63
N GLN A 422 -0.81 -21.05 -5.48
CA GLN A 422 -1.93 -21.17 -4.55
C GLN A 422 -1.47 -21.39 -3.12
N ASP A 423 -0.41 -22.17 -2.94
CA ASP A 423 0.22 -22.42 -1.64
C ASP A 423 1.74 -22.62 -1.80
N GLY A 424 2.47 -22.40 -0.71
CA GLY A 424 3.93 -22.43 -0.69
C GLY A 424 4.60 -21.10 -1.05
N VAL A 425 5.92 -21.15 -1.19
CA VAL A 425 6.80 -20.02 -1.51
C VAL A 425 7.81 -20.49 -2.56
N ALA A 426 7.83 -19.82 -3.70
CA ALA A 426 8.88 -19.99 -4.70
C ALA A 426 9.95 -18.89 -4.56
N VAL A 427 11.08 -19.10 -5.21
CA VAL A 427 12.22 -18.20 -5.30
C VAL A 427 12.53 -18.02 -6.77
N LEU A 428 12.59 -16.75 -7.18
CA LEU A 428 13.04 -16.34 -8.49
C LEU A 428 14.54 -16.05 -8.39
N LEU A 429 15.33 -16.79 -9.16
CA LEU A 429 16.78 -16.70 -9.26
C LEU A 429 17.13 -15.86 -10.49
N GLY A 430 17.65 -14.65 -10.25
CA GLY A 430 18.12 -13.74 -11.30
C GLY A 430 19.58 -13.96 -11.68
N ASP A 431 20.03 -13.26 -12.73
CA ASP A 431 21.37 -13.41 -13.33
C ASP A 431 22.53 -13.05 -12.39
N GLY A 432 22.29 -12.15 -11.44
CA GLY A 432 23.27 -11.75 -10.42
C GLY A 432 23.32 -12.66 -9.20
N GLY A 433 22.64 -13.81 -9.22
CA GLY A 433 22.43 -14.62 -8.02
C GLY A 433 21.50 -13.95 -7.01
N GLU A 434 20.67 -13.00 -7.44
CA GLU A 434 19.64 -12.39 -6.61
C GLU A 434 18.48 -13.35 -6.40
N HIS A 435 18.06 -13.52 -5.15
CA HIS A 435 16.95 -14.40 -4.77
C HIS A 435 15.74 -13.53 -4.39
N ARG A 436 14.69 -13.53 -5.21
CA ARG A 436 13.43 -12.85 -4.90
C ARG A 436 12.36 -13.86 -4.52
N PHE A 437 11.79 -13.73 -3.32
CA PHE A 437 10.70 -14.60 -2.89
C PHE A 437 9.41 -14.29 -3.66
N VAL A 438 8.73 -15.34 -4.09
CA VAL A 438 7.43 -15.31 -4.75
C VAL A 438 6.43 -16.01 -3.82
N PRO A 439 5.67 -15.24 -2.99
CA PRO A 439 4.78 -15.81 -2.00
C PRO A 439 3.49 -16.37 -2.63
N ARG A 440 2.71 -17.10 -1.83
CA ARG A 440 1.32 -17.44 -2.10
C ARG A 440 0.51 -16.24 -2.60
N GLY A 441 -0.33 -16.47 -3.60
CA GLY A 441 -1.15 -15.44 -4.25
C GLY A 441 -0.44 -14.69 -5.37
N SER A 442 0.79 -15.08 -5.74
CA SER A 442 1.51 -14.48 -6.86
C SER A 442 1.14 -15.10 -8.20
N CYS A 443 1.30 -14.32 -9.28
CA CYS A 443 1.15 -14.77 -10.66
C CYS A 443 2.45 -14.51 -11.43
N LEU A 444 2.94 -15.51 -12.16
CA LEU A 444 4.16 -15.47 -12.98
C LEU A 444 3.82 -15.79 -14.45
N GLY A 445 4.60 -15.29 -15.40
CA GLY A 445 4.48 -15.66 -16.82
C GLY A 445 3.25 -15.12 -17.56
N ILE A 446 2.45 -14.25 -16.93
CA ILE A 446 1.22 -13.71 -17.52
C ILE A 446 1.48 -12.88 -18.78
N PHE A 447 2.65 -12.24 -18.89
CA PHE A 447 3.01 -11.45 -20.06
C PHE A 447 3.13 -12.33 -21.31
N GLU A 448 3.94 -13.39 -21.24
CA GLU A 448 4.19 -14.33 -22.33
C GLU A 448 2.91 -15.09 -22.72
N CYS A 449 2.08 -15.39 -21.72
CA CYS A 449 0.78 -16.03 -21.91
C CYS A 449 -0.22 -15.08 -22.62
N ALA A 450 -0.54 -13.93 -22.04
CA ALA A 450 -1.58 -13.02 -22.54
C ALA A 450 -1.18 -12.24 -23.80
N CYS A 451 0.11 -11.95 -23.99
CA CYS A 451 0.59 -11.16 -25.12
C CYS A 451 0.99 -12.02 -26.33
N GLY A 452 0.93 -13.35 -26.23
CA GLY A 452 1.30 -14.23 -27.35
C GLY A 452 2.78 -14.20 -27.68
N VAL A 453 3.64 -13.82 -26.73
CA VAL A 453 5.08 -13.63 -26.99
C VAL A 453 5.85 -14.89 -26.63
N ASN A 454 6.60 -15.40 -27.60
CA ASN A 454 7.53 -16.51 -27.42
C ASN A 454 8.89 -15.95 -26.97
N GLU A 455 8.94 -15.52 -25.71
CA GLU A 455 10.17 -15.05 -25.06
C GLU A 455 10.75 -16.15 -24.17
N ARG A 456 12.08 -16.20 -24.14
CA ARG A 456 12.83 -17.00 -23.18
C ARG A 456 12.63 -16.43 -21.78
N LYS A 457 12.39 -17.30 -20.78
CA LYS A 457 12.29 -16.86 -19.38
C LYS A 457 13.59 -16.17 -18.94
N LYS A 458 13.47 -14.96 -18.38
CA LYS A 458 14.61 -14.15 -17.90
C LYS A 458 15.24 -14.73 -16.62
N ASN A 459 14.47 -15.47 -15.84
CA ASN A 459 14.87 -15.97 -14.52
C ASN A 459 14.50 -17.45 -14.39
N THR A 460 15.22 -18.17 -13.52
CA THR A 460 14.80 -19.50 -13.07
C THR A 460 13.88 -19.35 -11.87
N VAL A 461 12.79 -20.10 -11.81
CA VAL A 461 11.92 -20.13 -10.62
C VAL A 461 11.99 -21.52 -10.01
N CYS A 462 12.40 -21.59 -8.75
CA CYS A 462 12.42 -22.83 -7.98
C CYS A 462 11.57 -22.71 -6.71
N SER A 463 11.01 -23.80 -6.23
CA SER A 463 10.24 -23.84 -4.99
C SER A 463 11.15 -23.87 -3.76
N ARG A 464 10.89 -23.01 -2.77
CA ARG A 464 11.62 -23.04 -1.48
C ARG A 464 11.02 -24.03 -0.50
N ASN A 465 9.77 -24.39 -0.66
CA ASN A 465 9.09 -25.42 0.13
C ASN A 465 8.13 -26.17 -0.79
N TYR A 466 7.25 -26.96 -0.21
CA TYR A 466 6.17 -27.55 -1.00
C TYR A 466 5.26 -26.45 -1.54
N CYS A 467 5.05 -26.42 -2.86
CA CYS A 467 4.20 -25.44 -3.54
C CYS A 467 3.13 -26.13 -4.38
N ASP A 468 1.90 -25.60 -4.27
CA ASP A 468 0.81 -25.92 -5.17
C ASP A 468 0.67 -24.79 -6.19
N VAL A 469 0.85 -25.12 -7.46
CA VAL A 469 0.86 -24.15 -8.57
C VAL A 469 -0.20 -24.53 -9.58
N TRP A 470 -0.95 -23.55 -10.09
CA TRP A 470 -1.82 -23.74 -11.25
C TRP A 470 -1.16 -23.16 -12.48
N ARG A 471 -1.03 -23.98 -13.53
CA ARG A 471 -0.56 -23.57 -14.85
C ARG A 471 -1.75 -23.31 -15.75
N MET A 472 -1.77 -22.11 -16.33
CA MET A 472 -2.69 -21.73 -17.40
C MET A 472 -1.90 -21.61 -18.70
N SER A 473 -2.21 -22.46 -19.68
CA SER A 473 -1.60 -22.38 -21.00
C SER A 473 -2.11 -21.15 -21.77
N ARG A 474 -1.35 -20.75 -22.79
CA ARG A 474 -1.77 -19.69 -23.70
C ARG A 474 -3.06 -20.07 -24.42
N GLU A 475 -3.17 -21.31 -24.85
CA GLU A 475 -4.32 -21.85 -25.58
C GLU A 475 -5.58 -21.74 -24.73
N ALA A 476 -5.52 -22.12 -23.44
CA ALA A 476 -6.63 -21.97 -22.52
C ALA A 476 -7.08 -20.50 -22.36
N LEU A 477 -6.12 -19.58 -22.24
CA LEU A 477 -6.43 -18.15 -22.13
C LEU A 477 -7.01 -17.58 -23.43
N LEU A 478 -6.51 -18.00 -24.58
CA LEU A 478 -7.02 -17.59 -25.89
C LEU A 478 -8.42 -18.14 -26.12
N ASP A 479 -8.66 -19.42 -25.88
CA ASP A 479 -9.96 -20.06 -26.12
C ASP A 479 -11.08 -19.36 -25.35
N VAL A 480 -10.84 -19.05 -24.06
CA VAL A 480 -11.81 -18.29 -23.27
C VAL A 480 -11.81 -16.81 -23.65
N GLY A 481 -10.63 -16.22 -23.88
CA GLY A 481 -10.48 -14.80 -24.26
C GLY A 481 -11.20 -14.43 -25.56
N MET A 482 -11.28 -15.36 -26.51
CA MET A 482 -12.02 -15.17 -27.77
C MET A 482 -13.53 -15.09 -27.56
N SER A 483 -14.07 -15.65 -26.47
CA SER A 483 -15.48 -15.45 -26.10
C SER A 483 -15.76 -14.08 -25.47
N GLU A 484 -14.73 -13.41 -24.93
CA GLU A 484 -14.82 -12.09 -24.29
C GLU A 484 -13.66 -11.16 -24.72
N PRO A 485 -13.61 -10.73 -25.99
CA PRO A 485 -12.44 -10.05 -26.56
C PRO A 485 -12.09 -8.74 -25.85
N GLY A 486 -13.07 -7.99 -25.34
CA GLY A 486 -12.82 -6.78 -24.56
C GLY A 486 -12.06 -7.04 -23.24
N ALA A 487 -12.41 -8.12 -22.54
CA ALA A 487 -11.73 -8.55 -21.32
C ALA A 487 -10.31 -9.06 -21.63
N PHE A 488 -10.17 -9.82 -22.71
CA PHE A 488 -8.87 -10.31 -23.16
C PHE A 488 -7.92 -9.18 -23.58
N LEU A 489 -8.41 -8.19 -24.33
CA LEU A 489 -7.63 -7.00 -24.69
C LEU A 489 -7.20 -6.20 -23.46
N HIS A 490 -8.07 -6.10 -22.44
CA HIS A 490 -7.70 -5.49 -21.16
C HIS A 490 -6.60 -6.27 -20.44
N CYS A 491 -6.74 -7.59 -20.32
CA CYS A 491 -5.72 -8.48 -19.75
C CYS A 491 -4.37 -8.29 -20.44
N ARG A 492 -4.36 -8.29 -21.78
CA ARG A 492 -3.17 -8.04 -22.60
C ARG A 492 -2.58 -6.65 -22.33
N ALA A 493 -3.39 -5.60 -22.27
CA ALA A 493 -2.92 -4.24 -21.99
C ALA A 493 -2.27 -4.12 -20.60
N VAL A 494 -2.91 -4.68 -19.56
CA VAL A 494 -2.39 -4.68 -18.19
C VAL A 494 -1.12 -5.53 -18.08
N ALA A 495 -1.06 -6.68 -18.77
CA ALA A 495 0.13 -7.52 -18.80
C ALA A 495 1.32 -6.80 -19.48
N LYS A 496 1.06 -6.08 -20.58
CA LYS A 496 2.06 -5.20 -21.22
C LYS A 496 2.55 -4.10 -20.27
N GLU A 497 1.63 -3.43 -19.57
CA GLU A 497 1.99 -2.37 -18.62
C GLU A 497 2.81 -2.93 -17.45
N HIS A 498 2.42 -4.08 -16.89
CA HIS A 498 3.17 -4.76 -15.84
C HIS A 498 4.60 -5.06 -16.29
N ARG A 499 4.76 -5.65 -17.48
CA ARG A 499 6.09 -5.94 -18.05
C ARG A 499 6.88 -4.66 -18.34
N ALA A 500 6.22 -3.57 -18.75
CA ALA A 500 6.88 -2.29 -18.98
C ALA A 500 7.49 -1.71 -17.71
N ARG A 501 6.91 -1.97 -16.52
CA ARG A 501 7.50 -1.55 -15.23
C ARG A 501 8.79 -2.32 -14.90
N ASP A 502 8.95 -3.52 -15.42
CA ASP A 502 10.18 -4.32 -15.28
C ASP A 502 11.29 -3.85 -16.22
N VAL A 503 10.97 -3.02 -17.23
CA VAL A 503 11.97 -2.39 -18.10
C VAL A 503 12.66 -1.29 -17.30
N GLY A 504 13.83 -1.61 -16.75
CA GLY A 504 14.64 -0.68 -15.98
C GLY A 504 14.97 0.56 -16.81
N LYS A 505 14.62 1.74 -16.30
CA LYS A 505 14.97 3.02 -16.90
C LYS A 505 16.38 3.43 -16.45
N PRO A 506 17.37 3.54 -17.36
CA PRO A 506 18.68 4.08 -17.02
C PRO A 506 18.57 5.43 -16.29
N LEU A 507 19.32 5.57 -15.19
CA LEU A 507 19.37 6.83 -14.41
C LEU A 507 19.91 7.99 -15.24
N SER A 508 20.86 7.71 -16.15
CA SER A 508 21.39 8.67 -17.10
C SER A 508 20.66 8.60 -18.43
N THR A 509 20.45 9.76 -19.05
CA THR A 509 19.98 9.88 -20.43
C THR A 509 20.83 9.03 -21.38
N PRO A 510 20.25 8.06 -22.12
CA PRO A 510 20.99 7.23 -23.06
C PRO A 510 21.76 8.07 -24.09
N ASP A 511 22.93 7.61 -24.52
CA ASP A 511 23.72 8.31 -25.54
C ASP A 511 22.99 8.40 -26.87
N THR A 512 22.15 7.42 -27.16
CA THR A 512 21.24 7.42 -28.30
C THR A 512 20.32 8.64 -28.33
N LEU A 513 19.78 9.02 -27.18
CA LEU A 513 18.94 10.21 -27.02
C LEU A 513 19.79 11.49 -26.98
N ARG A 514 20.96 11.44 -26.33
CA ARG A 514 21.86 12.59 -26.26
C ARG A 514 22.46 12.97 -27.60
N ASN A 515 22.70 12.00 -28.49
CA ASN A 515 23.39 12.15 -29.76
C ASN A 515 22.45 12.16 -30.97
N ASP A 516 21.14 12.12 -30.76
CA ASP A 516 20.20 12.23 -31.86
C ASP A 516 20.28 13.65 -32.48
N PRO A 517 20.60 13.78 -33.78
CA PRO A 517 20.88 15.05 -34.43
C PRO A 517 19.66 15.97 -34.46
N PHE A 518 18.44 15.44 -34.61
CA PHE A 518 17.22 16.27 -34.59
C PHE A 518 16.98 16.82 -33.20
N ILE A 519 17.12 15.98 -32.17
CA ILE A 519 16.95 16.39 -30.77
C ILE A 519 18.05 17.35 -30.32
N GLN A 520 19.32 17.10 -30.63
CA GLN A 520 20.43 18.01 -30.32
C GLN A 520 20.27 19.37 -31.01
N PHE A 521 19.75 19.39 -32.23
CA PHE A 521 19.51 20.64 -32.96
C PHE A 521 18.39 21.46 -32.31
N CYS A 522 17.37 20.81 -31.77
CA CYS A 522 16.21 21.47 -31.18
C CYS A 522 16.39 21.82 -29.71
N LEU A 523 17.04 20.97 -28.93
CA LEU A 523 16.98 21.00 -27.47
C LEU A 523 18.35 21.22 -26.82
N THR A 524 18.35 21.91 -25.68
CA THR A 524 19.54 21.98 -24.82
C THR A 524 19.71 20.67 -24.07
N ARG A 525 20.94 20.33 -23.63
CA ARG A 525 21.23 19.11 -22.86
C ARG A 525 20.35 18.98 -21.61
N GLN A 526 20.02 20.09 -20.95
CA GLN A 526 19.10 20.11 -19.80
C GLN A 526 17.69 19.67 -20.20
N LEU A 527 17.16 20.16 -21.33
CA LEU A 527 15.84 19.76 -21.82
C LEU A 527 15.81 18.32 -22.31
N ILE A 528 16.90 17.82 -22.90
CA ILE A 528 17.01 16.40 -23.26
C ILE A 528 16.94 15.51 -22.00
N ASN A 529 17.62 15.91 -20.92
CA ASN A 529 17.51 15.20 -19.64
C ASN A 529 16.09 15.26 -19.07
N ARG A 530 15.41 16.42 -19.14
CA ARG A 530 14.00 16.54 -18.73
C ARG A 530 13.06 15.69 -19.59
N MET A 531 13.28 15.63 -20.90
CA MET A 531 12.55 14.74 -21.81
C MET A 531 12.72 13.28 -21.39
N TRP A 532 13.95 12.87 -21.07
CA TRP A 532 14.23 11.54 -20.57
C TRP A 532 13.54 11.30 -19.23
N GLU A 533 13.59 12.21 -18.27
CA GLU A 533 12.91 12.09 -16.98
C GLU A 533 11.39 11.87 -17.13
N LEU A 534 10.75 12.58 -18.06
CA LEU A 534 9.31 12.46 -18.37
C LEU A 534 8.92 11.16 -19.09
N SER A 535 9.89 10.40 -19.61
CA SER A 535 9.60 9.21 -20.40
C SER A 535 9.05 8.05 -19.56
N VAL A 536 8.05 7.34 -20.09
CA VAL A 536 7.44 6.17 -19.44
C VAL A 536 7.80 4.93 -20.25
N PRO A 537 8.28 3.83 -19.62
CA PRO A 537 8.56 2.60 -20.35
C PRO A 537 7.28 2.04 -20.96
N THR A 538 7.37 1.54 -22.19
CA THR A 538 6.26 0.99 -22.95
C THR A 538 6.75 -0.16 -23.81
N ILE A 539 5.89 -1.15 -24.01
CA ILE A 539 6.19 -2.33 -24.81
C ILE A 539 5.26 -2.37 -26.01
N PHE A 540 5.85 -2.65 -27.16
CA PHE A 540 5.15 -2.92 -28.40
C PHE A 540 5.33 -4.39 -28.77
N LEU A 541 4.23 -5.03 -29.14
CA LEU A 541 4.20 -6.44 -29.51
C LEU A 541 4.44 -6.60 -31.00
N ASN A 542 4.68 -7.84 -31.45
CA ASN A 542 4.91 -8.11 -32.87
C ASN A 542 3.73 -7.61 -33.73
N ASN A 543 4.05 -6.99 -34.86
CA ASN A 543 3.13 -6.36 -35.82
C ASN A 543 2.30 -5.20 -35.25
N GLU A 544 2.63 -4.68 -34.06
CA GLU A 544 1.96 -3.51 -33.51
C GLU A 544 2.44 -2.24 -34.22
N LYS A 545 1.51 -1.45 -34.76
CA LYS A 545 1.82 -0.16 -35.38
C LYS A 545 2.16 0.85 -34.29
N ILE A 546 3.45 1.15 -34.16
CA ILE A 546 4.00 2.08 -33.17
C ILE A 546 3.61 3.52 -33.57
N VAL A 547 3.76 3.83 -34.85
CA VAL A 547 3.39 5.12 -35.47
C VAL A 547 2.68 4.82 -36.78
N ILE A 548 1.62 5.57 -37.10
CA ILE A 548 0.89 5.45 -38.36
C ILE A 548 1.10 6.73 -39.17
N GLN A 549 1.47 6.59 -40.45
CA GLN A 549 1.62 7.72 -41.36
C GLN A 549 0.32 8.54 -41.43
N GLY A 550 0.44 9.85 -41.33
CA GLY A 550 -0.71 10.76 -41.33
C GLY A 550 -1.45 10.85 -40.00
N GLN A 551 -1.11 10.05 -38.98
CA GLN A 551 -1.64 10.23 -37.64
C GLN A 551 -1.05 11.52 -37.02
N LYS A 552 -1.86 12.24 -36.23
CA LYS A 552 -1.38 13.40 -35.48
C LYS A 552 -0.21 12.99 -34.57
N PHE A 553 0.89 13.72 -34.65
CA PHE A 553 2.05 13.54 -33.80
C PHE A 553 1.71 13.96 -32.37
N GLN A 554 1.68 13.01 -31.44
CA GLN A 554 1.26 13.22 -30.05
C GLN A 554 2.29 12.72 -29.02
N ARG A 555 3.23 11.87 -29.43
CA ARG A 555 4.18 11.23 -28.53
C ARG A 555 5.52 11.01 -29.21
N PHE A 556 6.61 11.27 -28.48
CA PHE A 556 7.93 10.79 -28.84
C PHE A 556 8.07 9.33 -28.39
N ILE A 557 8.76 8.53 -29.18
CA ILE A 557 9.01 7.12 -28.86
C ILE A 557 10.50 6.86 -29.03
N ILE A 558 11.19 6.71 -27.91
CA ILE A 558 12.63 6.47 -27.83
C ILE A 558 12.83 4.95 -27.81
N LEU A 559 13.32 4.39 -28.93
CA LEU A 559 13.55 2.95 -29.04
C LEU A 559 14.71 2.54 -28.12
N HIS A 560 14.46 1.55 -27.26
CA HIS A 560 15.46 1.05 -26.32
C HIS A 560 16.01 -0.31 -26.75
N ASN A 561 15.11 -1.26 -27.05
CA ASN A 561 15.47 -2.62 -27.44
C ASN A 561 14.39 -3.19 -28.37
N GLY A 562 14.78 -3.99 -29.36
CA GLY A 562 13.87 -4.67 -30.30
C GLY A 562 14.07 -4.25 -31.75
N THR A 563 13.25 -4.80 -32.64
CA THR A 563 13.33 -4.53 -34.08
C THR A 563 12.07 -3.82 -34.54
N VAL A 564 12.23 -2.76 -35.32
CA VAL A 564 11.12 -2.03 -35.94
C VAL A 564 11.29 -1.98 -37.45
N GLU A 565 10.18 -1.92 -38.16
CA GLU A 565 10.12 -1.80 -39.61
C GLU A 565 9.55 -0.43 -39.98
N ILE A 566 10.31 0.34 -40.76
CA ILE A 566 9.94 1.66 -41.26
C ILE A 566 9.95 1.58 -42.80
N GLY A 567 8.78 1.42 -43.41
CA GLY A 567 8.70 1.09 -44.84
C GLY A 567 9.42 -0.24 -45.13
N ASP A 568 10.39 -0.24 -46.04
CA ASP A 568 11.17 -1.43 -46.43
C ASP A 568 12.50 -1.58 -45.64
N VAL A 569 12.67 -0.84 -44.54
CA VAL A 569 13.89 -0.85 -43.73
C VAL A 569 13.59 -1.44 -42.36
N LYS A 570 14.34 -2.48 -41.98
CA LYS A 570 14.33 -3.02 -40.62
C LYS A 570 15.47 -2.43 -39.82
N ILE A 571 15.14 -1.99 -38.61
CA ILE A 571 16.05 -1.36 -37.67
C ILE A 571 16.04 -2.21 -36.43
N SER A 572 17.15 -2.89 -36.15
CA SER A 572 17.34 -3.62 -34.90
C SER A 572 18.10 -2.73 -33.93
N VAL A 573 17.49 -2.47 -32.78
CA VAL A 573 18.05 -1.66 -31.71
C VAL A 573 18.36 -2.58 -30.55
N SER A 574 19.62 -2.59 -30.14
CA SER A 574 20.07 -3.12 -28.84
C SER A 574 20.44 -1.95 -27.94
N SER A 575 20.55 -2.19 -26.63
CA SER A 575 20.92 -1.17 -25.64
C SER A 575 22.16 -0.37 -26.05
N ASP A 576 23.13 -1.04 -26.68
CA ASP A 576 24.44 -0.47 -26.98
C ASP A 576 24.69 -0.24 -28.49
N GLU A 577 23.95 -0.89 -29.39
CA GLU A 577 24.22 -0.87 -30.83
C GLU A 577 22.96 -0.77 -31.70
N THR A 578 23.08 -0.17 -32.89
CA THR A 578 22.05 -0.24 -33.94
C THR A 578 22.60 -1.02 -35.11
N MET A 579 21.84 -2.00 -35.55
CA MET A 579 22.08 -2.66 -36.83
C MET A 579 20.91 -2.36 -37.77
N LEU A 580 21.23 -1.79 -38.92
CA LEU A 580 20.29 -1.57 -40.02
C LEU A 580 20.37 -2.76 -40.96
N THR A 581 19.24 -3.40 -41.23
CA THR A 581 19.13 -4.49 -42.21
C THR A 581 18.01 -4.19 -43.20
N ARG A 582 18.28 -4.38 -44.49
CA ARG A 582 17.29 -4.17 -45.55
C ARG A 582 16.57 -5.49 -45.80
N THR A 583 15.25 -5.48 -45.88
CA THR A 583 14.42 -6.71 -45.91
C THR A 583 14.50 -7.49 -47.21
N ASN A 584 14.93 -6.86 -48.29
CA ASN A 584 14.97 -7.47 -49.62
C ASN A 584 16.39 -7.95 -49.98
N GLU A 585 16.79 -9.10 -49.44
CA GLU A 585 17.99 -9.87 -49.87
C GLU A 585 17.63 -11.06 -50.77
N ALA A 586 16.44 -11.08 -51.37
CA ALA A 586 16.16 -11.99 -52.48
C ALA A 586 16.83 -11.43 -53.75
N THR A 587 17.98 -12.03 -54.12
CA THR A 587 18.64 -11.93 -55.43
C THR A 587 19.07 -10.53 -55.88
N ILE A 588 20.21 -10.04 -55.37
CA ILE A 588 20.99 -8.99 -56.06
C ILE A 588 22.46 -9.39 -56.05
N ASP A 589 22.83 -10.25 -57.00
CA ASP A 589 24.20 -10.30 -57.49
C ASP A 589 24.46 -9.02 -58.30
N SER A 590 25.57 -8.34 -58.00
CA SER A 590 26.29 -7.39 -58.86
C SER A 590 25.98 -5.88 -58.89
N VAL A 591 25.17 -5.29 -57.98
CA VAL A 591 25.07 -3.81 -57.91
C VAL A 591 25.89 -3.24 -56.75
N SER A 592 26.97 -2.53 -57.12
CA SER A 592 27.85 -1.63 -56.35
C SER A 592 27.57 -1.53 -54.84
N ARG A 593 28.51 -2.07 -54.04
CA ARG A 593 28.66 -1.86 -52.59
C ARG A 593 28.91 -0.37 -52.26
N ARG A 594 27.96 0.52 -52.54
CA ARG A 594 27.90 1.79 -51.79
C ARG A 594 27.61 1.39 -50.34
N SER A 595 28.53 1.72 -49.45
CA SER A 595 28.50 1.28 -48.07
C SER A 595 27.19 1.73 -47.42
N LEU A 596 26.34 0.76 -47.04
CA LEU A 596 25.10 0.99 -46.28
C LEU A 596 25.33 1.63 -44.89
N THR A 597 26.58 1.96 -44.56
CA THR A 597 27.02 2.59 -43.31
C THR A 597 26.63 4.06 -43.16
N GLU A 598 26.04 4.71 -44.17
CA GLU A 598 25.77 6.16 -44.11
C GLU A 598 24.30 6.57 -43.95
N VAL A 599 23.33 5.64 -44.06
CA VAL A 599 21.91 6.01 -43.92
C VAL A 599 21.59 6.23 -42.44
N PHE A 600 21.47 7.50 -42.04
CA PHE A 600 21.07 7.86 -40.69
C PHE A 600 19.57 7.62 -40.49
N VAL A 601 19.24 6.83 -39.46
CA VAL A 601 17.85 6.72 -38.97
C VAL A 601 17.81 7.07 -37.49
N SER A 602 16.95 8.04 -37.14
CA SER A 602 16.73 8.44 -35.76
C SER A 602 16.15 7.30 -34.94
N ARG A 603 16.71 7.04 -33.75
CA ARG A 603 16.13 6.10 -32.77
C ARG A 603 14.92 6.69 -32.02
N ILE A 604 14.57 7.94 -32.30
CA ILE A 604 13.49 8.67 -31.64
C ILE A 604 12.41 8.95 -32.66
N LEU A 605 11.39 8.11 -32.68
CA LEU A 605 10.25 8.30 -33.56
C LEU A 605 9.53 9.59 -33.14
N GLY A 606 9.31 10.48 -34.10
CA GLY A 606 8.75 11.81 -33.85
C GLY A 606 9.78 12.95 -33.72
N ALA A 607 11.08 12.66 -33.63
CA ALA A 607 12.09 13.72 -33.50
C ALA A 607 12.14 14.63 -34.73
N TYR A 608 12.03 14.05 -35.94
CA TYR A 608 11.94 14.81 -37.18
C TYR A 608 10.65 15.65 -37.24
N GLU A 609 9.49 15.07 -36.90
CA GLU A 609 8.21 15.77 -36.89
C GLU A 609 8.24 16.97 -35.95
N PHE A 610 8.78 16.78 -34.74
CA PHE A 610 8.96 17.87 -33.80
C PHE A 610 9.92 18.95 -34.31
N ALA A 611 11.09 18.54 -34.83
CA ALA A 611 12.10 19.46 -35.34
C ALA A 611 11.59 20.29 -36.54
N SER A 612 10.85 19.64 -37.44
CA SER A 612 10.26 20.26 -38.63
C SER A 612 8.91 20.94 -38.37
N LEU A 613 8.42 20.91 -37.13
CA LEU A 613 7.10 21.42 -36.72
C LEU A 613 5.93 20.81 -37.50
N LYS A 614 6.07 19.56 -37.94
CA LYS A 614 4.98 18.81 -38.57
C LYS A 614 4.00 18.31 -37.51
N THR A 615 2.72 18.42 -37.84
CA THR A 615 1.63 17.98 -36.96
C THR A 615 1.26 16.51 -37.14
N HIS A 616 1.77 15.86 -38.20
CA HIS A 616 1.45 14.47 -38.54
C HIS A 616 2.72 13.67 -38.83
N CYS A 617 2.69 12.38 -38.50
CA CYS A 617 3.80 11.47 -38.71
C CYS A 617 4.03 11.18 -40.20
N THR A 618 5.29 11.17 -40.64
CA THR A 618 5.61 11.01 -42.06
C THR A 618 5.74 9.56 -42.53
N SER A 619 5.93 8.62 -41.61
CA SER A 619 6.08 7.20 -41.92
C SER A 619 5.27 6.34 -40.97
N THR A 620 4.90 5.15 -41.43
CA THR A 620 4.35 4.10 -40.57
C THR A 620 5.51 3.28 -40.03
N VAL A 621 5.51 3.06 -38.72
CA VAL A 621 6.51 2.25 -38.02
C VAL A 621 5.81 1.09 -37.35
N THR A 622 6.20 -0.13 -37.69
CA THR A 622 5.63 -1.36 -37.14
C THR A 622 6.67 -2.09 -36.31
N SER A 623 6.30 -2.59 -35.14
CA SER A 623 7.17 -3.44 -34.32
C SER A 623 7.33 -4.82 -34.98
N TYR A 624 8.57 -5.29 -35.12
CA TYR A 624 8.91 -6.62 -35.59
C TYR A 624 9.47 -7.42 -34.41
N GLY A 625 8.62 -8.20 -33.74
CA GLY A 625 8.90 -8.83 -32.45
C GLY A 625 8.54 -7.96 -31.26
N LEU A 626 9.11 -8.29 -30.09
CA LEU A 626 9.00 -7.48 -28.89
C LEU A 626 9.89 -6.24 -29.03
N THR A 627 9.31 -5.06 -28.86
CA THR A 627 10.05 -3.79 -28.82
C THR A 627 9.80 -3.08 -27.50
N GLU A 628 10.86 -2.84 -26.73
CA GLU A 628 10.90 -2.03 -25.53
C GLU A 628 11.28 -0.59 -25.92
N ALA A 629 10.49 0.38 -25.46
CA ALA A 629 10.69 1.78 -25.78
C ALA A 629 10.28 2.68 -24.61
N PHE A 630 10.69 3.94 -24.66
CA PHE A 630 10.27 4.96 -23.71
C PHE A 630 9.45 6.02 -24.43
N VAL A 631 8.25 6.27 -23.92
CA VAL A 631 7.28 7.17 -24.56
C VAL A 631 7.20 8.47 -23.77
N VAL A 632 7.23 9.61 -24.48
CA VAL A 632 7.04 10.95 -23.91
C VAL A 632 5.87 11.61 -24.61
N SER A 633 4.87 12.06 -23.85
CA SER A 633 3.77 12.88 -24.39
C SER A 633 4.31 14.21 -24.91
N VAL A 634 3.94 14.59 -26.13
CA VAL A 634 4.34 15.88 -26.73
C VAL A 634 3.79 17.04 -25.91
N ALA A 635 2.55 16.93 -25.41
CA ALA A 635 1.93 17.98 -24.60
C ALA A 635 2.68 18.21 -23.28
N ASP A 636 3.02 17.12 -22.58
CA ASP A 636 3.75 17.19 -21.30
C ASP A 636 5.16 17.73 -21.50
N PHE A 637 5.82 17.32 -22.59
CA PHE A 637 7.13 17.82 -22.93
C PHE A 637 7.10 19.30 -23.33
N GLU A 638 6.17 19.73 -24.20
CA GLU A 638 6.02 21.12 -24.63
C GLU A 638 5.76 22.08 -23.46
N ALA A 639 5.12 21.62 -22.39
CA ALA A 639 4.92 22.40 -21.17
C ALA A 639 6.25 22.76 -20.47
N VAL A 640 7.28 21.92 -20.62
CA VAL A 640 8.62 22.15 -20.06
C VAL A 640 9.53 22.94 -21.03
N VAL A 641 9.18 22.99 -22.32
CA VAL A 641 9.97 23.73 -23.31
C VAL A 641 9.75 25.24 -23.17
N PRO A 642 10.82 26.05 -22.94
CA PRO A 642 10.72 27.49 -22.83
C PRO A 642 10.00 28.13 -24.02
N ALA A 643 9.14 29.11 -23.75
CA ALA A 643 8.35 29.77 -24.79
C ALA A 643 9.23 30.46 -25.84
N GLU A 644 10.39 30.98 -25.43
CA GLU A 644 11.36 31.63 -26.31
C GLU A 644 11.99 30.62 -27.28
N LEU A 645 12.33 29.42 -26.80
CA LEU A 645 12.85 28.35 -27.66
C LEU A 645 11.79 27.93 -28.69
N ARG A 646 10.53 27.77 -28.25
CA ARG A 646 9.40 27.49 -29.17
C ARG A 646 9.21 28.59 -30.22
N ALA A 647 9.35 29.86 -29.83
CA ALA A 647 9.30 30.98 -30.76
C ALA A 647 10.44 30.91 -31.79
N ILE A 648 11.67 30.62 -31.36
CA ILE A 648 12.84 30.46 -32.24
C ILE A 648 12.64 29.33 -33.25
N MET A 649 12.13 28.17 -32.80
CA MET A 649 11.84 27.04 -33.70
C MET A 649 10.83 27.42 -34.79
N ARG A 650 9.82 28.22 -34.45
CA ARG A 650 8.78 28.68 -35.38
C ARG A 650 9.27 29.77 -36.34
N SER A 651 10.13 30.68 -35.88
CA SER A 651 10.56 31.84 -36.68
C SER A 651 11.76 31.55 -37.60
N SER A 652 12.59 30.57 -37.27
CA SER A 652 13.83 30.28 -38.01
C SER A 652 13.60 29.38 -39.22
N LYS A 653 13.30 30.00 -40.38
CA LYS A 653 13.14 29.29 -41.68
C LYS A 653 14.39 28.48 -42.06
N LYS A 654 15.58 29.06 -41.88
CA LYS A 654 16.86 28.43 -42.22
C LYS A 654 17.08 27.13 -41.45
N GLY A 655 16.74 27.10 -40.15
CA GLY A 655 16.85 25.88 -39.36
C GLY A 655 15.89 24.79 -39.84
N GLN A 656 14.66 25.17 -40.21
CA GLN A 656 13.68 24.23 -40.77
C GLN A 656 14.12 23.66 -42.13
N GLU A 657 14.75 24.47 -42.98
CA GLU A 657 15.33 24.01 -44.26
C GLU A 657 16.45 23.00 -44.03
N LEU A 658 17.36 23.25 -43.07
CA LEU A 658 18.43 22.31 -42.72
C LEU A 658 17.89 20.97 -42.20
N ILE A 659 16.82 20.99 -41.39
CA ILE A 659 16.15 19.78 -40.90
C ILE A 659 15.50 19.00 -42.05
N LYS A 660 14.84 19.69 -42.98
CA LYS A 660 14.26 19.06 -44.18
C LYS A 660 15.35 18.43 -45.06
N LEU A 661 16.45 19.15 -45.27
CA LEU A 661 17.60 18.69 -46.04
C LEU A 661 18.24 17.44 -45.42
N CYS A 662 18.49 17.47 -44.10
CA CYS A 662 19.01 16.33 -43.36
C CYS A 662 18.12 15.08 -43.49
N TYR A 663 16.80 15.26 -43.41
CA TYR A 663 15.85 14.16 -43.58
C TYR A 663 15.81 13.63 -45.02
N SER A 664 15.79 14.50 -46.03
CA SER A 664 15.77 14.06 -47.44
C SER A 664 17.06 13.35 -47.86
N GLU A 665 18.21 13.80 -47.36
CA GLU A 665 19.51 13.22 -47.67
C GLU A 665 19.88 12.06 -46.73
N SER A 666 19.11 11.81 -45.66
CA SER A 666 19.42 10.85 -44.60
C SER A 666 20.85 11.02 -44.03
N CYS A 667 21.33 12.26 -43.95
CA CYS A 667 22.70 12.59 -43.56
C CYS A 667 22.72 13.46 -42.30
N ALA A 668 23.12 12.88 -41.16
CA ALA A 668 23.21 13.58 -39.88
C ALA A 668 24.28 14.69 -39.86
N ALA A 669 25.31 14.59 -40.70
CA ALA A 669 26.40 15.57 -40.78
C ALA A 669 25.90 16.97 -41.17
N VAL A 670 24.80 17.07 -41.92
CA VAL A 670 24.17 18.36 -42.28
C VAL A 670 23.83 19.18 -41.04
N LEU A 671 23.22 18.55 -40.02
CA LEU A 671 22.86 19.23 -38.78
C LEU A 671 24.07 19.45 -37.86
N ALA A 672 25.01 18.50 -37.82
CA ALA A 672 26.23 18.63 -37.04
C ALA A 672 27.10 19.81 -37.51
N ASN A 673 27.29 19.96 -38.83
CA ASN A 673 28.04 21.08 -39.42
C ASN A 673 27.34 22.42 -39.21
N ALA A 674 26.01 22.41 -39.05
CA ALA A 674 25.20 23.59 -38.77
C ALA A 674 24.91 23.80 -37.27
N ALA A 675 25.69 23.20 -36.36
CA ALA A 675 25.45 23.30 -34.91
C ALA A 675 25.33 24.74 -34.37
N ASN A 676 26.08 25.69 -34.94
CA ASN A 676 26.01 27.12 -34.58
C ASN A 676 24.70 27.81 -34.98
N GLN A 677 23.95 27.20 -35.90
CA GLN A 677 22.65 27.64 -36.40
C GLN A 677 21.49 26.82 -35.79
N SER A 678 21.79 25.88 -34.89
CA SER A 678 20.80 25.09 -34.18
C SER A 678 19.87 25.96 -33.34
N PHE A 679 18.61 25.53 -33.19
CA PHE A 679 17.65 26.24 -32.33
C PHE A 679 18.15 26.32 -30.89
N ALA A 680 18.80 25.26 -30.41
CA ALA A 680 19.41 25.23 -29.09
C ALA A 680 20.57 26.25 -28.94
N ALA A 681 21.40 26.46 -29.96
CA ALA A 681 22.48 27.45 -29.93
C ALA A 681 21.95 28.88 -30.02
N LEU A 682 20.97 29.13 -30.88
CA LEU A 682 20.30 30.43 -31.00
C LEU A 682 19.60 30.82 -29.68
N TYR A 683 18.95 29.86 -29.02
CA TYR A 683 18.33 30.08 -27.71
C TYR A 683 19.36 30.42 -26.63
N ARG A 684 20.50 29.73 -26.58
CA ARG A 684 21.60 30.07 -25.65
C ARG A 684 22.10 31.49 -25.87
N LYS A 685 22.40 31.86 -27.13
CA LYS A 685 22.82 33.23 -27.50
C LYS A 685 21.79 34.28 -27.08
N SER A 686 20.50 34.01 -27.29
CA SER A 686 19.41 34.91 -26.88
C SER A 686 19.35 35.10 -25.36
N LYS A 687 19.51 34.00 -24.59
CA LYS A 687 19.54 34.04 -23.13
C LYS A 687 20.76 34.80 -22.61
N ASP A 688 21.93 34.60 -23.22
CA ASP A 688 23.16 35.29 -22.86
C ASP A 688 23.03 36.80 -23.11
N PHE A 689 22.46 37.20 -24.26
CA PHE A 689 22.14 38.60 -24.57
C PHE A 689 21.16 39.22 -23.56
N ALA A 690 20.08 38.50 -23.20
CA ALA A 690 19.12 38.97 -22.22
C ALA A 690 19.75 39.11 -20.81
N SER A 691 20.68 38.22 -20.46
CA SER A 691 21.42 38.30 -19.20
C SER A 691 22.42 39.45 -19.18
N ALA A 692 23.08 39.73 -20.31
CA ALA A 692 24.01 40.85 -20.45
C ALA A 692 23.30 42.20 -20.41
N LYS A 693 22.06 42.31 -20.94
CA LYS A 693 21.26 43.54 -20.88
C LYS A 693 20.70 43.83 -19.47
N ARG A 694 20.65 42.82 -18.60
CA ARG A 694 20.19 42.96 -17.20
C ARG A 694 21.33 43.30 -16.23
N LYS A 695 22.58 43.07 -16.62
CA LYS A 695 23.77 43.56 -15.92
C LYS A 695 24.10 44.96 -16.41
#